data_AF-A0A965VMW0-F1
#
_entry.id   AF-A0A965VMW0-F1
#
_cell.length_a   1.000
_cell.length_b   1.000
_cell.length_c   1.000
_cell.angle_alpha   90.00
_cell.angle_beta   90.00
_cell.angle_gamma   90.00
#
_symmetry.space_group_name_H-M   'P 1'
#
loop_
_entity.id
_entity.type
_entity.pdbx_description
1 polymer ?
#
loop_
_entity_poly.entity_id
_entity_poly.type
_entity_poly.pdbx_seq_one_letter_code
_entity_poly.pdbx_strand_id
1 'polypeptide(L)'
;MEEKYSFKVIQNGQTQSSRVIRSGAAVNGQAVVIKAEQAARYQLINSVTLNSPAKLALKKKGNDLHVALPGGDVDMPDIIIEDFYAISGNQLQGLGQSGEWMAYDTASLVKKPDNAMAKLSDPMGPDASAAVALASPPVALLTTFDSPWGLLGLAAGAAVIGASSGGDGEGNGEAANTTFDVFKNYAKADTTGKVTVPTKANYVAAGVTFPSLGNDVKEADVLDSLNRVVNRQEKTAVITPSQLQKLADDLKSSYTVILAKANGAAAEDTSARLPTAADYANVGVMLGSTGKTIELMNSVLVELNTNQVDSPTKLSNIATACDNLMKLAAGTSGVSVSPADLLALGIKINNQNAGITSSQAKTFSDNLANLLSSLNKTDNLKTGEAVDTQAEVQALFSLQVMRSFNDDVATLDKKTQPAPGLSDYTHIGVKAYKSLTDTSDASRVTLDTLTFANGVNWQTALNSSLDLQASGTNLTQAKVQQMVDAYYTVLRKANSTTTDNGRYVYDLNQPTASDYAAIGVTQSDAGKSAMKAGATLDLLNDAIGRLAATAVDTVTEVQALEKAAENIMAVGAGNGDGKATLGISYSSDNSNAEWLNGFQALGVQGVTNHNLSAMRKAIDTADASNDGKALNTVLALQAITQLTDMVLSFNTILNEADGDKTTDLTPIDPVKADYVNVGLGNGSNVKADIDKMVTDDHLVKLFTDVIGGKSKDQVNTLKELNDLAAILSRIQQLVDKTPTPSKAQNDDANYDAITNGRLTVKDFQDLGLDVSNFLSVSGSVQTHRINNVMDNIIALNDTAVIEQLRTLQSYINSTAGINA
;
A
#
# COMPACT_ATOMS: atom_id res chain seq x y z
N MET A 1 25.72 13.56 -26.93
CA MET A 1 24.76 13.77 -25.82
C MET A 1 25.09 15.10 -25.19
N GLU A 2 24.12 16.00 -25.03
CA GLU A 2 24.35 17.25 -24.30
C GLU A 2 24.58 16.94 -22.81
N GLU A 3 25.70 17.40 -22.27
CA GLU A 3 26.04 17.18 -20.88
C GLU A 3 25.33 18.20 -19.97
N LYS A 4 24.83 17.75 -18.83
CA LYS A 4 24.16 18.59 -17.82
C LYS A 4 25.12 18.89 -16.68
N TYR A 5 25.18 20.16 -16.30
CA TYR A 5 26.03 20.66 -15.23
C TYR A 5 25.20 21.35 -14.16
N SER A 6 25.46 21.04 -12.89
CA SER A 6 25.01 21.83 -11.75
C SER A 6 25.98 22.99 -11.54
N PHE A 7 25.46 24.21 -11.60
CA PHE A 7 26.18 25.43 -11.26
C PHE A 7 25.65 25.98 -9.93
N LYS A 8 26.51 26.15 -8.94
CA LYS A 8 26.18 26.62 -7.61
C LYS A 8 26.99 27.85 -7.23
N VAL A 9 26.37 28.80 -6.55
CA VAL A 9 27.03 29.94 -5.92
C VAL A 9 27.10 29.67 -4.44
N ILE A 10 28.32 29.58 -3.89
CA ILE A 10 28.56 29.34 -2.46
C ILE A 10 29.15 30.59 -1.83
N GLN A 11 28.52 31.06 -0.77
CA GLN A 11 29.01 32.15 0.07
C GLN A 11 28.86 31.75 1.54
N ASN A 12 29.87 32.02 2.36
CA ASN A 12 29.92 31.67 3.79
C ASN A 12 29.64 30.18 4.08
N GLY A 13 30.03 29.29 3.15
CA GLY A 13 29.83 27.84 3.28
C GLY A 13 28.41 27.36 2.95
N GLN A 14 27.48 28.25 2.56
CA GLN A 14 26.11 27.89 2.17
C GLN A 14 25.86 28.11 0.67
N THR A 15 25.01 27.27 0.09
CA THR A 15 24.57 27.42 -1.31
C THR A 15 23.55 28.55 -1.40
N GLN A 16 23.94 29.68 -1.96
CA GLN A 16 23.08 30.84 -2.17
C GLN A 16 22.18 30.64 -3.39
N SER A 17 22.69 30.01 -4.43
CA SER A 17 21.89 29.63 -5.60
C SER A 17 22.42 28.36 -6.28
N SER A 18 21.52 27.64 -6.96
CA SER A 18 21.83 26.44 -7.73
C SER A 18 21.00 26.44 -9.01
N ARG A 19 21.64 26.13 -10.15
CA ARG A 19 21.04 26.05 -11.48
C ARG A 19 21.57 24.83 -12.22
N VAL A 20 20.78 24.28 -13.13
CA VAL A 20 21.22 23.21 -14.04
C VAL A 20 21.39 23.82 -15.43
N ILE A 21 22.58 23.66 -16.01
CA ILE A 21 23.03 24.27 -17.26
C ILE A 21 23.39 23.14 -18.22
N ARG A 22 23.08 23.30 -19.51
CA ARG A 22 23.42 22.30 -20.55
C ARG A 22 24.59 22.82 -21.38
N SER A 23 25.50 21.94 -21.78
CA SER A 23 26.62 22.28 -22.67
C SER A 23 26.11 22.67 -24.07
N GLY A 24 26.52 23.83 -24.59
CA GLY A 24 26.20 24.28 -25.96
C GLY A 24 24.91 25.07 -26.08
N ALA A 25 24.48 25.77 -25.02
CA ALA A 25 23.16 26.41 -24.92
C ALA A 25 23.00 27.72 -25.71
N ALA A 26 23.85 27.98 -26.71
CA ALA A 26 23.72 29.14 -27.57
C ALA A 26 22.73 28.97 -28.73
N VAL A 27 21.92 27.91 -28.75
CA VAL A 27 20.91 27.68 -29.80
C VAL A 27 19.55 28.35 -29.49
N ASN A 28 19.32 28.82 -28.25
CA ASN A 28 18.10 29.55 -27.83
C ASN A 28 18.33 30.98 -27.30
N GLY A 29 19.54 31.51 -27.39
CA GLY A 29 19.82 32.93 -27.19
C GLY A 29 19.83 33.48 -25.75
N GLN A 30 19.94 32.65 -24.70
CA GLN A 30 20.08 33.15 -23.32
C GLN A 30 21.14 32.36 -22.53
N ALA A 31 22.30 32.98 -22.32
CA ALA A 31 23.30 32.52 -21.36
C ALA A 31 22.75 32.63 -19.93
N VAL A 32 23.21 31.78 -19.01
CA VAL A 32 22.90 31.96 -17.58
C VAL A 32 23.71 33.14 -17.06
N VAL A 33 23.04 34.25 -16.77
CA VAL A 33 23.67 35.47 -16.24
C VAL A 33 23.47 35.54 -14.73
N ILE A 34 24.57 35.70 -13.98
CA ILE A 34 24.57 35.83 -12.52
C ILE A 34 25.50 36.97 -12.13
N LYS A 35 25.04 37.82 -11.21
CA LYS A 35 25.86 38.91 -10.65
C LYS A 35 26.82 38.37 -9.60
N ALA A 36 28.08 38.84 -9.65
CA ALA A 36 29.08 38.39 -8.70
C ALA A 36 28.80 38.88 -7.27
N GLU A 37 28.96 37.99 -6.29
CA GLU A 37 28.89 38.28 -4.86
C GLU A 37 30.30 38.32 -4.24
N GLN A 38 30.49 39.05 -3.14
CA GLN A 38 31.81 39.18 -2.50
C GLN A 38 32.33 37.86 -1.93
N ALA A 39 33.56 37.49 -2.31
CA ALA A 39 34.26 36.27 -1.88
C ALA A 39 33.49 34.97 -2.15
N ALA A 40 32.68 34.94 -3.21
CA ALA A 40 31.87 33.78 -3.57
C ALA A 40 32.64 32.72 -4.36
N ARG A 41 32.26 31.45 -4.19
CA ARG A 41 32.76 30.31 -4.96
C ARG A 41 31.68 29.85 -5.94
N TYR A 42 32.01 29.91 -7.22
CA TYR A 42 31.14 29.47 -8.32
C TYR A 42 31.54 28.03 -8.67
N GLN A 43 30.73 27.07 -8.27
CA GLN A 43 31.01 25.66 -8.38
C GLN A 43 30.27 25.04 -9.56
N LEU A 44 31.00 24.36 -10.44
CA LEU A 44 30.46 23.67 -11.60
C LEU A 44 30.72 22.17 -11.47
N ILE A 45 29.70 21.33 -11.51
CA ILE A 45 29.82 19.85 -11.47
C ILE A 45 28.95 19.22 -12.55
N ASN A 46 29.42 18.20 -13.27
CA ASN A 46 28.56 17.42 -14.16
C ASN A 46 27.54 16.61 -13.33
N SER A 47 26.25 16.79 -13.61
CA SER A 47 25.16 16.20 -12.81
C SER A 47 25.09 14.67 -12.88
N VAL A 48 25.78 14.04 -13.84
CA VAL A 48 25.78 12.59 -14.04
C VAL A 48 27.07 11.97 -13.54
N THR A 49 28.22 12.49 -13.96
CA THR A 49 29.52 11.90 -13.60
C THR A 49 30.03 12.38 -12.24
N LEU A 50 29.36 13.37 -11.63
CA LEU A 50 29.76 14.06 -10.39
C LEU A 50 31.17 14.66 -10.42
N ASN A 51 31.82 14.68 -11.59
CA ASN A 51 33.12 15.29 -11.82
C ASN A 51 32.96 16.58 -12.63
N SER A 52 33.94 17.46 -12.56
CA SER A 52 33.91 18.72 -13.30
C SER A 52 34.77 18.65 -14.55
N PRO A 53 34.52 19.51 -15.55
CA PRO A 53 35.34 19.54 -16.76
C PRO A 53 36.82 19.71 -16.45
N ALA A 54 37.67 18.87 -17.04
CA ALA A 54 39.11 19.02 -16.88
C ALA A 54 39.63 20.34 -17.51
N LYS A 55 38.89 20.90 -18.48
CA LYS A 55 39.18 22.18 -19.13
C LYS A 55 37.89 22.94 -19.40
N LEU A 56 37.93 24.26 -19.25
CA LEU A 56 36.87 25.20 -19.64
C LEU A 56 37.45 26.24 -20.61
N ALA A 57 36.63 26.69 -21.56
CA ALA A 57 36.97 27.86 -22.37
C ALA A 57 36.43 29.10 -21.66
N LEU A 58 37.33 30.01 -21.29
CA LEU A 58 37.03 31.20 -20.51
C LEU A 58 37.41 32.46 -21.28
N LYS A 59 36.60 33.51 -21.16
CA LYS A 59 36.87 34.84 -21.74
C LYS A 59 36.54 35.93 -20.74
N LYS A 60 37.44 36.90 -20.61
CA LYS A 60 37.16 38.12 -19.85
C LYS A 60 36.59 39.17 -20.81
N LYS A 61 35.42 39.71 -20.49
CA LYS A 61 34.79 40.81 -21.24
C LYS A 61 34.43 41.91 -20.26
N GLY A 62 35.14 43.04 -20.30
CA GLY A 62 35.00 44.07 -19.26
C GLY A 62 35.36 43.52 -17.87
N ASN A 63 34.47 43.63 -16.89
CA ASN A 63 34.63 43.04 -15.55
C ASN A 63 34.03 41.63 -15.42
N ASP A 64 33.44 41.11 -16.49
CA ASP A 64 32.66 39.88 -16.46
C ASP A 64 33.51 38.67 -16.86
N LEU A 65 33.15 37.52 -16.32
CA LEU A 65 33.71 36.23 -16.70
C LEU A 65 32.72 35.45 -17.54
N HIS A 66 33.07 35.22 -18.80
CA HIS A 66 32.33 34.37 -19.73
C HIS A 66 32.89 32.95 -19.68
N VAL A 67 32.00 31.95 -19.55
CA VAL A 67 32.36 30.53 -19.43
C VAL A 67 31.61 29.75 -20.52
N ALA A 68 32.37 29.02 -21.33
CA ALA A 68 31.84 27.98 -22.22
C ALA A 68 32.17 26.59 -21.65
N LEU A 69 31.13 25.77 -21.55
CA LEU A 69 31.19 24.38 -21.13
C LEU A 69 31.78 23.51 -22.24
N PRO A 70 32.21 22.26 -21.95
CA PRO A 70 32.79 21.38 -22.96
C PRO A 70 31.88 21.22 -24.20
N GLY A 71 32.43 21.53 -25.37
CA GLY A 71 31.70 21.52 -26.64
C GLY A 71 30.97 22.82 -27.00
N GLY A 72 31.00 23.84 -26.13
CA GLY A 72 30.46 25.19 -26.37
C GLY A 72 31.48 26.17 -26.97
N ASP A 73 30.99 27.33 -27.42
CA ASP A 73 31.78 28.43 -27.98
C ASP A 73 31.89 29.58 -26.96
N VAL A 74 33.09 30.05 -26.66
CA VAL A 74 33.32 31.13 -25.68
C VAL A 74 32.84 32.50 -26.16
N ASP A 75 32.68 32.68 -27.47
CA ASP A 75 32.05 33.88 -28.05
C ASP A 75 30.51 33.84 -27.94
N MET A 76 29.95 32.66 -27.63
CA MET A 76 28.54 32.45 -27.28
C MET A 76 28.43 31.69 -25.93
N PRO A 77 28.78 32.33 -24.81
CA PRO A 77 29.02 31.64 -23.54
C PRO A 77 27.76 30.97 -22.99
N ASP A 78 27.96 29.84 -22.29
CA ASP A 78 26.89 29.15 -21.55
C ASP A 78 26.56 29.87 -20.23
N ILE A 79 27.56 30.53 -19.62
CA ILE A 79 27.47 31.23 -18.33
C ILE A 79 28.17 32.58 -18.40
N ILE A 80 27.54 33.63 -17.89
CA ILE A 80 28.13 34.96 -17.68
C ILE A 80 28.06 35.27 -16.19
N ILE A 81 29.22 35.52 -15.58
CA ILE A 81 29.31 36.03 -14.21
C ILE A 81 29.68 37.51 -14.28
N GLU A 82 28.68 38.37 -14.08
CA GLU A 82 28.83 39.82 -14.15
C GLU A 82 29.66 40.33 -12.96
N ASP A 83 30.50 41.33 -13.18
CA ASP A 83 31.35 41.96 -12.15
C ASP A 83 32.34 41.00 -11.45
N PHE A 84 32.60 39.80 -12.01
CA PHE A 84 33.48 38.78 -11.43
C PHE A 84 34.86 39.33 -11.04
N TYR A 85 35.45 40.16 -11.90
CA TYR A 85 36.75 40.79 -11.67
C TYR A 85 36.67 42.15 -10.95
N ALA A 86 35.48 42.74 -10.80
CA ALA A 86 35.29 43.98 -10.05
C ALA A 86 35.30 43.75 -8.53
N ILE A 87 35.03 42.52 -8.09
CA ILE A 87 34.90 42.14 -6.69
C ILE A 87 36.00 41.14 -6.32
N SER A 88 36.84 41.50 -5.34
CA SER A 88 37.96 40.64 -4.90
C SER A 88 37.48 39.38 -4.15
N GLY A 89 38.21 38.28 -4.33
CA GLY A 89 38.01 37.02 -3.59
C GLY A 89 37.16 35.96 -4.29
N ASN A 90 36.68 36.23 -5.50
CA ASN A 90 35.86 35.29 -6.28
C ASN A 90 36.69 34.16 -6.90
N GLN A 91 36.10 32.95 -6.94
CA GLN A 91 36.74 31.78 -7.53
C GLN A 91 35.75 30.94 -8.34
N LEU A 92 36.14 30.51 -9.54
CA LEU A 92 35.46 29.45 -10.30
C LEU A 92 36.09 28.11 -9.92
N GLN A 93 35.29 27.13 -9.51
CA GLN A 93 35.74 25.85 -8.97
C GLN A 93 35.07 24.65 -9.64
N GLY A 94 35.80 23.54 -9.72
CA GLY A 94 35.32 22.23 -10.15
C GLY A 94 35.85 21.12 -9.25
N LEU A 95 35.10 20.03 -9.14
CA LEU A 95 35.49 18.78 -8.55
C LEU A 95 36.43 17.99 -9.47
N GLY A 96 37.65 17.72 -9.01
CA GLY A 96 38.61 16.85 -9.70
C GLY A 96 38.25 15.36 -9.59
N GLN A 97 38.96 14.51 -10.34
CA GLN A 97 38.69 13.05 -10.38
C GLN A 97 38.84 12.34 -9.02
N SER A 98 39.56 12.95 -8.06
CA SER A 98 39.74 12.48 -6.68
C SER A 98 38.66 13.01 -5.71
N GLY A 99 37.68 13.78 -6.18
CA GLY A 99 36.62 14.35 -5.34
C GLY A 99 36.99 15.65 -4.61
N GLU A 100 38.15 16.23 -4.90
CA GLU A 100 38.59 17.50 -4.30
C GLU A 100 38.12 18.72 -5.11
N TRP A 101 37.78 19.81 -4.43
CA TRP A 101 37.44 21.08 -5.07
C TRP A 101 38.70 21.82 -5.49
N MET A 102 38.83 22.09 -6.79
CA MET A 102 39.96 22.78 -7.38
C MET A 102 39.49 24.03 -8.13
N ALA A 103 40.31 25.07 -8.11
CA ALA A 103 40.02 26.29 -8.85
C ALA A 103 40.41 26.14 -10.33
N TYR A 104 39.61 26.73 -11.23
CA TYR A 104 40.05 27.05 -12.58
C TYR A 104 40.89 28.33 -12.52
N ASP A 105 42.00 28.37 -13.24
CA ASP A 105 42.88 29.55 -13.30
C ASP A 105 42.26 30.69 -14.12
N THR A 106 41.38 31.47 -13.47
CA THR A 106 40.82 32.71 -14.03
C THR A 106 41.80 33.90 -13.94
N ALA A 107 42.89 33.77 -13.18
CA ALA A 107 43.86 34.84 -12.98
C ALA A 107 44.75 35.05 -14.22
N SER A 108 44.99 33.98 -14.99
CA SER A 108 45.67 34.01 -16.29
C SER A 108 45.01 34.96 -17.32
N LEU A 109 43.73 35.30 -17.13
CA LEU A 109 42.96 36.20 -18.00
C LEU A 109 43.15 37.70 -17.66
N VAL A 110 43.92 38.02 -16.61
CA VAL A 110 44.22 39.39 -16.17
C VAL A 110 45.71 39.67 -16.37
N LYS A 111 46.05 40.72 -17.14
CA LYS A 111 47.45 41.12 -17.39
C LYS A 111 48.22 41.33 -16.08
N LYS A 112 49.38 40.69 -15.94
CA LYS A 112 50.36 40.98 -14.87
C LYS A 112 51.10 42.28 -15.23
N PRO A 113 51.30 43.23 -14.29
CA PRO A 113 52.18 44.37 -14.57
C PRO A 113 53.62 43.90 -14.75
N ASP A 114 54.29 44.47 -15.76
CA ASP A 114 55.57 44.04 -16.30
C ASP A 114 56.74 44.17 -15.30
N ASN A 115 57.43 43.07 -15.04
CA ASN A 115 58.83 43.08 -14.57
C ASN A 115 59.66 42.32 -15.63
N ALA A 116 60.78 42.92 -16.03
CA ALA A 116 61.43 42.78 -17.33
C ALA A 116 61.91 41.37 -17.76
N MET A 117 61.93 41.22 -19.09
CA MET A 117 62.66 40.26 -19.95
C MET A 117 61.95 38.97 -20.40
N ALA A 118 61.02 39.12 -21.36
CA ALA A 118 60.98 38.31 -22.58
C ALA A 118 60.18 39.04 -23.67
N LYS A 119 60.84 39.45 -24.77
CA LYS A 119 60.17 39.83 -26.02
C LYS A 119 60.09 38.58 -26.90
N LEU A 120 58.89 38.23 -27.36
CA LEU A 120 58.51 38.13 -28.79
C LEU A 120 57.27 37.22 -28.97
N SER A 121 56.05 37.80 -28.87
CA SER A 121 54.88 37.53 -29.74
C SER A 121 53.60 38.14 -29.14
N ASP A 122 53.10 39.18 -29.81
CA ASP A 122 51.81 39.91 -29.75
C ASP A 122 51.08 40.27 -28.43
N PRO A 123 50.55 41.51 -28.32
CA PRO A 123 49.80 41.99 -27.16
C PRO A 123 48.34 41.49 -27.17
N MET A 124 47.92 40.72 -26.16
CA MET A 124 46.48 40.45 -25.95
C MET A 124 45.79 41.66 -25.29
N GLY A 125 44.80 42.20 -25.99
CA GLY A 125 43.95 43.33 -25.58
C GLY A 125 42.82 42.93 -24.60
N PRO A 126 41.85 43.83 -24.35
CA PRO A 126 40.83 43.71 -23.30
C PRO A 126 39.83 42.54 -23.41
N ASP A 127 39.92 41.71 -24.45
CA ASP A 127 39.07 40.55 -24.74
C ASP A 127 39.87 39.22 -24.78
N ALA A 128 40.70 38.98 -23.77
CA ALA A 128 41.52 37.77 -23.67
C ALA A 128 40.65 36.52 -23.49
N SER A 129 40.88 35.51 -24.34
CA SER A 129 40.22 34.19 -24.29
C SER A 129 41.27 33.09 -24.12
N ALA A 130 41.05 32.14 -23.21
CA ALA A 130 41.97 31.02 -22.99
C ALA A 130 41.21 29.74 -22.61
N ALA A 131 41.75 28.59 -23.02
CA ALA A 131 41.32 27.30 -22.51
C ALA A 131 42.08 27.02 -21.19
N VAL A 132 41.36 27.02 -20.09
CA VAL A 132 41.92 26.91 -18.73
C VAL A 132 41.69 25.51 -18.19
N ALA A 133 42.76 24.84 -17.78
CA ALA A 133 42.69 23.54 -17.13
C ALA A 133 42.30 23.66 -15.65
N LEU A 134 41.54 22.70 -15.17
CA LEU A 134 41.36 22.45 -13.75
C LEU A 134 42.73 22.02 -13.17
N ALA A 135 43.17 22.63 -12.07
CA ALA A 135 44.54 22.43 -11.54
C ALA A 135 44.90 20.93 -11.36
N SER A 136 46.17 20.53 -11.47
CA SER A 136 46.61 19.14 -11.21
C SER A 136 47.57 19.10 -10.01
N PRO A 137 47.51 18.07 -9.13
CA PRO A 137 48.52 17.91 -8.08
C PRO A 137 49.87 17.50 -8.70
N PRO A 138 51.02 17.98 -8.19
CA PRO A 138 52.31 17.61 -8.75
C PRO A 138 52.66 16.16 -8.38
N VAL A 139 52.95 15.33 -9.39
CA VAL A 139 53.56 14.02 -9.24
C VAL A 139 55.08 14.21 -9.27
N ALA A 140 55.77 13.89 -8.17
CA ALA A 140 57.24 13.88 -8.11
C ALA A 140 57.75 12.43 -8.04
N LEU A 141 58.41 11.97 -9.11
CA LEU A 141 59.33 10.83 -9.06
C LEU A 141 60.74 11.33 -8.70
N LEU A 142 61.40 10.63 -7.76
CA LEU A 142 62.81 10.82 -7.42
C LEU A 142 63.72 10.52 -8.63
N THR A 143 64.79 11.31 -8.83
CA THR A 143 66.18 10.79 -8.99
C THR A 143 67.24 11.92 -8.85
N THR A 144 68.19 11.63 -7.96
CA THR A 144 69.62 11.99 -7.73
C THR A 144 70.46 12.93 -8.64
N PHE A 145 71.21 13.83 -7.95
CA PHE A 145 72.58 14.40 -8.16
C PHE A 145 72.89 15.21 -9.45
N ASP A 146 73.72 16.27 -9.52
CA ASP A 146 74.81 16.78 -8.66
C ASP A 146 75.19 18.24 -9.04
N SER A 147 75.23 19.15 -8.06
CA SER A 147 76.14 20.32 -7.91
C SER A 147 76.27 21.41 -9.03
N PRO A 148 77.00 22.53 -8.79
CA PRO A 148 76.64 23.65 -7.93
C PRO A 148 76.58 24.97 -8.73
N TRP A 149 75.94 26.01 -8.16
CA TRP A 149 75.77 27.37 -8.72
C TRP A 149 74.56 27.55 -9.66
N GLY A 150 73.40 27.74 -9.02
CA GLY A 150 72.18 28.25 -9.63
C GLY A 150 71.17 28.56 -8.52
N LEU A 151 71.30 29.74 -7.94
CA LEU A 151 70.69 30.18 -6.68
C LEU A 151 69.15 30.33 -6.69
N LEU A 152 68.58 29.87 -5.57
CA LEU A 152 67.63 30.56 -4.66
C LEU A 152 66.17 30.87 -5.09
N GLY A 153 65.26 30.25 -4.32
CA GLY A 153 63.99 30.80 -3.84
C GLY A 153 62.84 29.77 -3.94
N LEU A 154 62.17 29.28 -2.90
CA LEU A 154 62.02 29.66 -1.49
C LEU A 154 61.50 28.45 -0.69
N ALA A 155 62.19 28.02 0.38
CA ALA A 155 61.60 27.46 1.61
C ALA A 155 62.65 27.30 2.74
N ALA A 156 62.49 28.15 3.76
CA ALA A 156 62.86 28.03 5.19
C ALA A 156 64.32 27.76 5.64
N GLY A 157 64.89 28.73 6.35
CA GLY A 157 66.02 28.55 7.27
C GLY A 157 66.32 29.83 8.07
N ALA A 158 66.31 29.74 9.39
CA ALA A 158 66.74 30.80 10.30
C ALA A 158 68.21 30.60 10.71
N ALA A 159 69.04 31.66 10.65
CA ALA A 159 70.06 32.10 11.65
C ALA A 159 71.14 33.08 11.05
N VAL A 160 71.06 34.35 11.47
CA VAL A 160 72.09 35.40 11.82
C VAL A 160 73.45 35.43 11.06
N ILE A 161 74.08 36.54 10.61
CA ILE A 161 74.36 37.87 11.19
C ILE A 161 74.72 38.90 10.10
N GLY A 162 74.32 40.17 10.25
CA GLY A 162 74.94 41.33 9.57
C GLY A 162 74.27 42.66 9.89
N ALA A 163 74.89 43.47 10.77
CA ALA A 163 74.52 44.82 11.19
C ALA A 163 74.09 45.75 10.03
N SER A 164 73.15 46.69 10.18
CA SER A 164 73.25 47.86 11.06
C SER A 164 71.93 48.63 11.22
N SER A 165 71.47 48.81 12.47
CA SER A 165 70.93 50.06 13.03
C SER A 165 70.53 49.81 14.48
N GLY A 166 71.05 50.65 15.38
CA GLY A 166 71.06 50.41 16.82
C GLY A 166 69.73 50.63 17.55
N GLY A 167 69.68 50.11 18.77
CA GLY A 167 68.63 50.38 19.76
C GLY A 167 68.49 49.22 20.75
N ASP A 168 69.10 49.38 21.92
CA ASP A 168 69.18 48.44 23.05
C ASP A 168 67.83 47.90 23.56
N GLY A 169 67.84 46.68 24.12
CA GLY A 169 66.73 46.14 24.91
C GLY A 169 66.80 44.63 25.17
N GLU A 170 67.58 44.25 26.18
CA GLU A 170 67.71 42.92 26.79
C GLU A 170 66.37 42.31 27.26
N GLY A 171 66.15 40.99 27.06
CA GLY A 171 65.06 40.27 27.73
C GLY A 171 64.67 38.87 27.21
N ASN A 172 65.49 37.86 27.54
CA ASN A 172 65.11 36.47 27.92
C ASN A 172 64.20 35.58 27.01
N GLY A 173 64.84 34.64 26.30
CA GLY A 173 64.54 33.19 26.20
C GLY A 173 63.12 32.64 25.99
N GLU A 174 62.83 32.16 24.77
CA GLU A 174 62.12 30.89 24.50
C GLU A 174 62.51 30.42 23.09
N ALA A 175 63.00 29.19 22.93
CA ALA A 175 63.26 28.62 21.60
C ALA A 175 61.91 28.39 20.89
N ALA A 176 61.68 29.05 19.75
CA ALA A 176 60.45 28.93 18.98
C ALA A 176 60.24 27.48 18.51
N ASN A 177 59.26 26.80 19.10
CA ASN A 177 58.87 25.44 18.75
C ASN A 177 57.97 25.45 17.50
N THR A 178 58.57 25.73 16.33
CA THR A 178 57.85 25.94 15.06
C THR A 178 56.96 24.76 14.64
N THR A 179 57.29 23.54 15.08
CA THR A 179 56.50 22.33 14.80
C THR A 179 55.10 22.37 15.41
N PHE A 180 54.91 23.02 16.56
CA PHE A 180 53.63 23.02 17.29
C PHE A 180 52.80 24.29 17.11
N ASP A 181 53.35 25.31 16.44
CA ASP A 181 52.66 26.59 16.22
C ASP A 181 51.34 26.42 15.48
N VAL A 182 51.25 25.49 14.52
CA VAL A 182 50.00 25.19 13.81
C VAL A 182 48.91 24.72 14.78
N PHE A 183 49.23 23.84 15.73
CA PHE A 183 48.26 23.36 16.73
C PHE A 183 47.93 24.42 17.76
N LYS A 184 48.93 25.15 18.26
CA LYS A 184 48.75 26.24 19.24
C LYS A 184 47.89 27.37 18.67
N ASN A 185 48.05 27.67 17.39
CA ASN A 185 47.24 28.67 16.68
C ASN A 185 45.85 28.18 16.34
N TYR A 186 45.67 26.86 16.19
CA TYR A 186 44.38 26.24 15.89
C TYR A 186 43.54 25.92 17.13
N ALA A 187 44.17 25.69 18.29
CA ALA A 187 43.51 25.48 19.58
C ALA A 187 42.73 26.72 20.05
N LYS A 188 41.47 26.53 20.43
CA LYS A 188 40.45 27.58 20.70
C LYS A 188 40.33 28.63 19.60
N ALA A 189 40.76 28.33 18.38
CA ALA A 189 40.72 29.31 17.31
C ALA A 189 39.30 29.45 16.77
N ASP A 190 38.89 30.69 16.50
CA ASP A 190 37.72 30.95 15.69
C ASP A 190 38.04 30.57 14.23
N THR A 191 37.48 29.44 13.80
CA THR A 191 37.70 28.89 12.46
C THR A 191 37.01 29.70 11.35
N THR A 192 36.28 30.77 11.68
CA THR A 192 35.77 31.73 10.68
C THR A 192 36.85 32.71 10.21
N GLY A 193 37.97 32.85 10.94
CA GLY A 193 39.18 33.53 10.49
C GLY A 193 40.07 32.65 9.59
N LYS A 194 41.03 33.25 8.87
CA LYS A 194 42.08 32.50 8.14
C LYS A 194 43.06 31.85 9.13
N VAL A 195 42.65 30.76 9.76
CA VAL A 195 43.50 29.92 10.62
C VAL A 195 43.91 28.69 9.82
N THR A 196 45.21 28.38 9.81
CA THR A 196 45.72 27.18 9.15
C THR A 196 45.22 25.93 9.89
N VAL A 197 44.40 25.13 9.22
CA VAL A 197 43.91 23.85 9.76
C VAL A 197 45.05 22.84 9.76
N PRO A 198 45.29 22.10 10.87
CA PRO A 198 46.32 21.09 10.90
C PRO A 198 46.07 19.97 9.89
N THR A 199 47.12 19.55 9.20
CA THR A 199 47.10 18.42 8.25
C THR A 199 47.69 17.18 8.90
N LYS A 200 47.47 15.99 8.30
CA LYS A 200 48.14 14.75 8.71
C LYS A 200 49.66 14.91 8.77
N ALA A 201 50.26 15.61 7.80
CA ALA A 201 51.70 15.86 7.78
C ALA A 201 52.16 16.65 9.01
N ASN A 202 51.35 17.58 9.52
CA ASN A 202 51.66 18.30 10.76
C ASN A 202 51.65 17.37 11.98
N TYR A 203 50.68 16.44 12.08
CA TYR A 203 50.65 15.47 13.18
C TYR A 203 51.86 14.54 13.15
N VAL A 204 52.21 14.02 11.97
CA VAL A 204 53.40 13.17 11.80
C VAL A 204 54.68 13.95 12.14
N ALA A 205 54.80 15.20 11.68
CA ALA A 205 55.94 16.05 12.02
C ALA A 205 56.04 16.37 13.51
N ALA A 206 54.92 16.40 14.23
CA ALA A 206 54.85 16.54 15.69
C ALA A 206 55.10 15.23 16.46
N GLY A 207 55.43 14.14 15.76
CA GLY A 207 55.72 12.83 16.36
C GLY A 207 54.49 12.02 16.74
N VAL A 208 53.31 12.36 16.22
CA VAL A 208 52.05 11.66 16.51
C VAL A 208 51.87 10.50 15.53
N THR A 209 51.60 9.31 16.07
CA THR A 209 51.12 8.17 15.29
C THR A 209 49.67 8.41 14.93
N PHE A 210 49.39 8.58 13.64
CA PHE A 210 48.04 8.88 13.16
C PHE A 210 47.10 7.69 13.41
N PRO A 211 45.89 7.90 13.99
CA PRO A 211 44.97 6.80 14.27
C PRO A 211 44.49 6.07 13.00
N SER A 212 44.30 4.75 13.12
CA SER A 212 43.63 3.93 12.11
C SER A 212 42.42 3.25 12.76
N LEU A 213 41.25 3.40 12.13
CA LEU A 213 39.94 2.95 12.61
C LEU A 213 39.31 1.89 11.68
N GLY A 214 40.15 1.15 10.96
CA GLY A 214 39.68 0.16 9.97
C GLY A 214 39.20 0.80 8.67
N ASN A 215 38.52 0.00 7.84
CA ASN A 215 38.09 0.42 6.50
C ASN A 215 36.80 1.26 6.49
N ASP A 216 36.03 1.22 7.58
CA ASP A 216 34.73 1.88 7.65
C ASP A 216 34.84 3.40 7.86
N VAL A 217 35.91 3.86 8.51
CA VAL A 217 36.17 5.29 8.75
C VAL A 217 37.30 5.75 7.84
N LYS A 218 37.04 6.75 7.00
CA LYS A 218 38.04 7.28 6.08
C LYS A 218 39.08 8.10 6.84
N GLU A 219 40.32 8.09 6.34
CA GLU A 219 41.41 8.86 6.94
C GLU A 219 41.09 10.37 7.06
N ALA A 220 40.36 10.92 6.09
CA ALA A 220 39.90 12.31 6.12
C ALA A 220 38.93 12.59 7.30
N ASP A 221 38.06 11.63 7.62
CA ASP A 221 37.12 11.74 8.75
C ASP A 221 37.85 11.59 10.09
N VAL A 222 38.89 10.75 10.17
CA VAL A 222 39.80 10.68 11.33
C VAL A 222 40.51 12.02 11.54
N LEU A 223 41.01 12.62 10.45
CA LEU A 223 41.68 13.93 10.51
C LEU A 223 40.72 15.03 10.95
N ASP A 224 39.48 15.04 10.43
CA ASP A 224 38.45 15.99 10.85
C ASP A 224 38.12 15.84 12.34
N SER A 225 37.91 14.61 12.83
CA SER A 225 37.68 14.35 14.26
C SER A 225 38.85 14.84 15.12
N LEU A 226 40.09 14.52 14.75
CA LEU A 226 41.27 14.91 15.51
C LEU A 226 41.45 16.43 15.54
N ASN A 227 41.22 17.09 14.41
CA ASN A 227 41.23 18.56 14.33
C ASN A 227 40.13 19.18 15.20
N ARG A 228 38.89 18.67 15.17
CA ARG A 228 37.83 19.14 16.08
C ARG A 228 38.22 19.02 17.54
N VAL A 229 38.87 17.93 17.93
CA VAL A 229 39.35 17.72 19.30
C VAL A 229 40.44 18.72 19.66
N VAL A 230 41.44 18.92 18.79
CA VAL A 230 42.52 19.90 18.99
C VAL A 230 41.98 21.33 19.10
N ASN A 231 41.04 21.73 18.25
CA ASN A 231 40.44 23.06 18.28
C ASN A 231 39.72 23.33 19.62
N ARG A 232 39.25 22.30 20.32
CA ARG A 232 38.60 22.43 21.63
C ARG A 232 39.56 22.50 22.80
N GLN A 233 40.82 22.14 22.62
CA GLN A 233 41.82 22.16 23.69
C GLN A 233 42.30 23.57 23.99
N GLU A 234 42.77 23.77 25.22
CA GLU A 234 43.55 24.96 25.56
C GLU A 234 44.89 24.95 24.82
N LYS A 235 45.43 26.14 24.53
CA LYS A 235 46.70 26.28 23.79
C LYS A 235 47.86 25.54 24.46
N THR A 236 47.86 25.45 25.80
CA THR A 236 48.89 24.76 26.59
C THR A 236 48.75 23.24 26.59
N ALA A 237 47.64 22.70 26.07
CA ALA A 237 47.35 21.28 26.02
C ALA A 237 47.71 20.62 24.68
N VAL A 238 48.35 21.35 23.76
CA VAL A 238 48.66 20.87 22.39
C VAL A 238 50.09 21.21 21.94
N ILE A 239 51.02 21.40 22.89
CA ILE A 239 52.38 21.91 22.64
C ILE A 239 53.48 20.85 22.76
N THR A 240 53.12 19.58 22.97
CA THR A 240 54.07 18.46 23.07
C THR A 240 53.58 17.23 22.31
N PRO A 241 54.48 16.33 21.86
CA PRO A 241 54.10 15.08 21.21
C PRO A 241 53.17 14.23 22.07
N SER A 242 53.47 14.06 23.37
CA SER A 242 52.68 13.23 24.27
C SER A 242 51.25 13.73 24.47
N GLN A 243 51.06 15.06 24.47
CA GLN A 243 49.73 15.65 24.55
C GLN A 243 48.89 15.35 23.30
N LEU A 244 49.45 15.59 22.10
CA LEU A 244 48.74 15.31 20.84
C LEU A 244 48.53 13.80 20.62
N GLN A 245 49.50 12.97 20.99
CA GLN A 245 49.36 11.51 20.95
C GLN A 245 48.23 11.03 21.87
N LYS A 246 48.12 11.60 23.07
CA LYS A 246 47.01 11.28 23.98
C LYS A 246 45.65 11.57 23.34
N LEU A 247 45.49 12.71 22.67
CA LEU A 247 44.24 13.03 21.96
C LEU A 247 43.95 12.02 20.83
N ALA A 248 44.98 11.60 20.10
CA ALA A 248 44.86 10.60 19.04
C ALA A 248 44.47 9.21 19.59
N ASP A 249 45.05 8.80 20.72
CA ASP A 249 44.76 7.52 21.39
C ASP A 249 43.36 7.51 22.02
N ASP A 250 42.97 8.62 22.66
CA ASP A 250 41.64 8.83 23.24
C ASP A 250 40.57 8.78 22.13
N LEU A 251 40.81 9.47 21.01
CA LEU A 251 39.95 9.42 19.81
C LEU A 251 39.81 7.98 19.32
N LYS A 252 40.93 7.27 19.10
CA LYS A 252 40.91 5.90 18.59
C LYS A 252 40.08 4.98 19.50
N SER A 253 40.34 5.05 20.80
CA SER A 253 39.66 4.21 21.80
C SER A 253 38.16 4.51 21.84
N SER A 254 37.79 5.78 21.83
CA SER A 254 36.40 6.23 21.92
C SER A 254 35.60 5.91 20.67
N TYR A 255 36.19 6.15 19.49
CA TYR A 255 35.52 5.86 18.22
C TYR A 255 35.32 4.35 18.02
N THR A 256 36.27 3.52 18.46
CA THR A 256 36.12 2.06 18.43
C THR A 256 34.88 1.61 19.24
N VAL A 257 34.62 2.24 20.38
CA VAL A 257 33.42 1.96 21.20
C VAL A 257 32.13 2.41 20.51
N ILE A 258 32.15 3.58 19.87
CA ILE A 258 31.00 4.09 19.11
C ILE A 258 30.66 3.17 17.93
N LEU A 259 31.65 2.79 17.12
CA LEU A 259 31.46 1.90 15.97
C LEU A 259 30.97 0.51 16.40
N ALA A 260 31.49 -0.02 17.51
CA ALA A 260 31.04 -1.31 18.04
C ALA A 260 29.56 -1.31 18.45
N LYS A 261 29.01 -0.15 18.84
CA LYS A 261 27.59 -0.01 19.16
C LYS A 261 26.69 0.30 17.97
N ALA A 262 27.23 0.83 16.88
CA ALA A 262 26.48 1.05 15.64
C ALA A 262 26.47 -0.19 14.74
N ASN A 263 25.96 -1.31 15.28
CA ASN A 263 25.90 -2.59 14.60
C ASN A 263 24.55 -2.84 13.88
N GLY A 264 23.67 -1.84 13.86
CA GLY A 264 22.27 -1.96 13.43
C GLY A 264 21.45 -2.83 14.38
N ALA A 265 20.17 -3.05 14.08
CA ALA A 265 19.25 -3.87 14.87
C ALA A 265 19.61 -5.38 14.97
N ALA A 266 20.86 -5.76 14.67
CA ALA A 266 21.40 -7.08 14.97
C ALA A 266 21.47 -7.31 16.50
N ALA A 267 21.50 -8.58 16.92
CA ALA A 267 21.52 -8.94 18.34
C ALA A 267 22.55 -8.12 19.12
N GLU A 268 22.07 -7.37 20.11
CA GLU A 268 22.89 -6.46 20.89
C GLU A 268 24.03 -7.23 21.57
N ASP A 269 25.28 -6.80 21.34
CA ASP A 269 26.37 -7.20 22.22
C ASP A 269 26.22 -6.42 23.55
N THR A 270 25.42 -7.01 24.43
CA THR A 270 25.17 -6.52 25.79
C THR A 270 26.42 -6.50 26.66
N SER A 271 27.53 -7.12 26.21
CA SER A 271 28.83 -7.08 26.88
C SER A 271 29.64 -5.84 26.51
N ALA A 272 29.35 -5.19 25.38
CA ALA A 272 30.06 -3.98 24.97
C ALA A 272 29.62 -2.79 25.83
N ARG A 273 30.61 -2.01 26.31
CA ARG A 273 30.37 -0.78 27.08
C ARG A 273 29.63 0.26 26.23
N LEU A 274 28.63 0.95 26.81
CA LEU A 274 27.99 2.10 26.16
C LEU A 274 28.94 3.31 26.08
N PRO A 275 28.91 4.09 24.99
CA PRO A 275 29.61 5.37 24.92
C PRO A 275 29.20 6.31 26.05
N THR A 276 30.20 6.98 26.62
CA THR A 276 30.08 8.05 27.62
C THR A 276 30.18 9.41 26.94
N ALA A 277 29.84 10.49 27.66
CA ALA A 277 29.98 11.85 27.15
C ALA A 277 31.44 12.16 26.76
N ALA A 278 32.41 11.57 27.47
CA ALA A 278 33.82 11.69 27.15
C ALA A 278 34.16 10.99 25.83
N ASP A 279 33.57 9.83 25.53
CA ASP A 279 33.81 9.13 24.26
C ASP A 279 33.39 10.00 23.06
N TYR A 280 32.23 10.65 23.14
CA TYR A 280 31.78 11.59 22.11
C TYR A 280 32.66 12.83 22.01
N ALA A 281 33.07 13.40 23.15
CA ALA A 281 33.98 14.55 23.18
C ALA A 281 35.32 14.22 22.50
N ASN A 282 35.85 13.02 22.74
CA ASN A 282 37.11 12.52 22.19
C ASN A 282 37.07 12.26 20.67
N VAL A 283 35.88 12.17 20.06
CA VAL A 283 35.74 12.08 18.59
C VAL A 283 35.33 13.41 17.95
N GLY A 284 35.34 14.50 18.73
CA GLY A 284 35.02 15.84 18.24
C GLY A 284 33.52 16.14 18.18
N VAL A 285 32.69 15.39 18.90
CA VAL A 285 31.23 15.58 18.98
C VAL A 285 30.90 16.25 20.31
N MET A 286 29.93 17.15 20.33
CA MET A 286 29.51 17.84 21.56
C MET A 286 28.06 17.49 21.82
N LEU A 287 27.80 16.88 22.98
CA LEU A 287 26.44 16.58 23.40
C LEU A 287 25.80 17.82 24.03
N GLY A 288 24.49 17.96 23.84
CA GLY A 288 23.69 18.93 24.58
C GLY A 288 23.74 18.68 26.09
N SER A 289 23.59 19.73 26.88
CA SER A 289 23.52 19.65 28.34
C SER A 289 22.12 19.32 28.87
N THR A 290 21.15 19.14 27.97
CA THR A 290 19.75 18.81 28.33
C THR A 290 19.69 17.38 28.88
N GLY A 291 18.86 17.16 29.90
CA GLY A 291 18.72 15.86 30.55
C GLY A 291 18.44 14.74 29.54
N LYS A 292 19.00 13.55 29.78
CA LYS A 292 18.81 12.35 28.95
C LYS A 292 19.34 12.34 27.52
N THR A 293 20.04 13.40 27.08
CA THR A 293 20.57 13.49 25.70
C THR A 293 21.54 12.34 25.36
N ILE A 294 22.35 11.86 26.33
CA ILE A 294 23.29 10.76 26.08
C ILE A 294 22.57 9.40 26.01
N GLU A 295 21.52 9.20 26.81
CA GLU A 295 20.67 8.03 26.75
C GLU A 295 20.01 7.91 25.36
N LEU A 296 19.42 9.00 24.85
CA LEU A 296 18.84 9.01 23.50
C LEU A 296 19.91 8.77 22.44
N MET A 297 21.06 9.45 22.52
CA MET A 297 22.16 9.27 21.59
C MET A 297 22.61 7.81 21.53
N ASN A 298 22.81 7.18 22.69
CA ASN A 298 23.22 5.78 22.78
C ASN A 298 22.14 4.84 22.24
N SER A 299 20.86 5.10 22.52
CA SER A 299 19.75 4.30 21.99
C SER A 299 19.64 4.42 20.46
N VAL A 300 19.85 5.61 19.90
CA VAL A 300 19.88 5.83 18.44
C VAL A 300 21.04 5.09 17.80
N LEU A 301 22.23 5.08 18.41
CA LEU A 301 23.39 4.39 17.84
C LEU A 301 23.11 2.91 17.56
N VAL A 302 22.39 2.22 18.46
CA VAL A 302 22.07 0.79 18.32
C VAL A 302 21.22 0.52 17.06
N GLU A 303 20.41 1.50 16.64
CA GLU A 303 19.56 1.38 15.45
C GLU A 303 20.30 1.70 14.13
N LEU A 304 21.51 2.25 14.22
CA LEU A 304 22.31 2.71 13.09
C LEU A 304 23.43 1.73 12.73
N ASN A 305 23.82 1.71 11.46
CA ASN A 305 24.97 0.96 10.97
C ASN A 305 26.25 1.80 11.04
N THR A 306 27.42 1.15 10.99
CA THR A 306 28.73 1.81 11.07
C THR A 306 28.91 2.92 10.03
N ASN A 307 28.44 2.72 8.80
CA ASN A 307 28.48 3.73 7.74
C ASN A 307 27.56 4.94 7.98
N GLN A 308 26.66 4.90 8.95
CA GLN A 308 25.81 6.04 9.35
C GLN A 308 26.44 6.86 10.48
N VAL A 309 27.53 6.36 11.07
CA VAL A 309 28.24 6.99 12.19
C VAL A 309 29.75 7.12 11.94
N ASP A 310 30.20 6.82 10.72
CA ASP A 310 31.61 6.77 10.29
C ASP A 310 32.30 8.14 10.12
N SER A 311 31.60 9.25 10.41
CA SER A 311 32.20 10.58 10.40
C SER A 311 31.77 11.45 11.59
N PRO A 312 32.66 12.34 12.07
CA PRO A 312 32.31 13.30 13.12
C PRO A 312 31.16 14.23 12.72
N THR A 313 30.98 14.49 11.43
CA THR A 313 29.84 15.29 10.93
C THR A 313 28.53 14.54 11.11
N LYS A 314 28.46 13.25 10.74
CA LYS A 314 27.27 12.43 10.96
C LYS A 314 26.94 12.32 12.45
N LEU A 315 27.93 12.01 13.29
CA LEU A 315 27.74 11.95 14.74
C LEU A 315 27.31 13.30 15.34
N SER A 316 27.84 14.42 14.84
CA SER A 316 27.42 15.75 15.28
C SER A 316 25.97 16.03 14.90
N ASN A 317 25.54 15.63 13.70
CA ASN A 317 24.14 15.78 13.29
C ASN A 317 23.18 14.97 14.17
N ILE A 318 23.56 13.74 14.54
CA ILE A 318 22.76 12.91 15.46
C ILE A 318 22.70 13.56 16.85
N ALA A 319 23.83 14.03 17.37
CA ALA A 319 23.89 14.71 18.66
C ALA A 319 23.05 16.00 18.68
N THR A 320 23.07 16.77 17.59
CA THR A 320 22.23 17.96 17.41
C THR A 320 20.74 17.58 17.35
N ALA A 321 20.38 16.53 16.63
CA ALA A 321 19.00 16.05 16.56
C ALA A 321 18.48 15.61 17.94
N CYS A 322 19.30 14.89 18.72
CA CYS A 322 18.98 14.50 20.09
C CYS A 322 18.75 15.73 20.98
N ASP A 323 19.65 16.71 20.93
CA ASP A 323 19.53 17.94 21.74
C ASP A 323 18.33 18.80 21.33
N ASN A 324 18.03 18.92 20.02
CA ASN A 324 16.83 19.60 19.52
C ASN A 324 15.55 18.95 20.04
N LEU A 325 15.47 17.62 20.00
CA LEU A 325 14.31 16.89 20.52
C LEU A 325 14.18 17.04 22.04
N MET A 326 15.29 16.94 22.79
CA MET A 326 15.28 17.13 24.25
C MET A 326 14.86 18.54 24.64
N LYS A 327 15.33 19.57 23.93
CA LYS A 327 14.92 20.96 24.13
C LYS A 327 13.44 21.18 23.80
N LEU A 328 12.95 20.57 22.72
CA LEU A 328 11.54 20.58 22.35
C LEU A 328 10.68 19.93 23.46
N ALA A 329 11.10 18.76 23.95
CA ALA A 329 10.44 18.04 25.04
C ALA A 329 10.43 18.85 26.36
N ALA A 330 11.53 19.56 26.65
CA ALA A 330 11.62 20.50 27.77
C ALA A 330 10.72 21.75 27.62
N GLY A 331 10.11 21.97 26.45
CA GLY A 331 9.26 23.12 26.17
C GLY A 331 10.04 24.40 25.86
N THR A 332 11.26 24.27 25.34
CA THR A 332 12.10 25.42 24.97
C THR A 332 11.47 26.17 23.80
N SER A 333 11.13 27.44 23.99
CA SER A 333 10.47 28.27 22.96
C SER A 333 11.31 28.38 21.68
N GLY A 334 10.65 28.21 20.53
CA GLY A 334 11.26 28.38 19.21
C GLY A 334 12.12 27.19 18.74
N VAL A 335 12.19 26.11 19.52
CA VAL A 335 12.84 24.86 19.10
C VAL A 335 11.82 23.96 18.41
N SER A 336 12.22 23.35 17.29
CA SER A 336 11.45 22.32 16.59
C SER A 336 12.39 21.24 16.09
N VAL A 337 11.85 20.09 15.71
CA VAL A 337 12.59 19.05 14.99
C VAL A 337 12.27 19.12 13.50
N SER A 338 13.31 18.99 12.68
CA SER A 338 13.22 18.95 11.23
C SER A 338 13.14 17.52 10.71
N PRO A 339 12.81 17.31 9.43
CA PRO A 339 12.92 15.98 8.81
C PRO A 339 14.33 15.40 8.90
N ALA A 340 15.36 16.25 8.78
CA ALA A 340 16.75 15.81 8.88
C ALA A 340 17.09 15.34 10.31
N ASP A 341 16.52 15.97 11.33
CA ASP A 341 16.69 15.53 12.73
C ASP A 341 16.08 14.14 12.92
N LEU A 342 14.84 13.93 12.48
CA LEU A 342 14.15 12.63 12.60
C LEU A 342 14.87 11.52 11.84
N LEU A 343 15.39 11.80 10.64
CA LEU A 343 16.20 10.85 9.87
C LEU A 343 17.54 10.53 10.56
N ALA A 344 18.17 11.52 11.19
CA ALA A 344 19.40 11.32 11.97
C ALA A 344 19.15 10.47 13.23
N LEU A 345 17.97 10.59 13.83
CA LEU A 345 17.51 9.73 14.93
C LEU A 345 17.11 8.31 14.48
N GLY A 346 17.18 8.01 13.18
CA GLY A 346 16.80 6.71 12.62
C GLY A 346 15.29 6.44 12.65
N ILE A 347 14.46 7.49 12.75
CA ILE A 347 13.00 7.38 12.75
C ILE A 347 12.50 7.01 11.36
N LYS A 348 11.59 6.04 11.30
CA LYS A 348 11.08 5.43 10.06
C LYS A 348 9.57 5.57 9.96
N ILE A 349 9.05 5.48 8.73
CA ILE A 349 7.63 5.26 8.44
C ILE A 349 7.54 3.93 7.70
N ASN A 350 6.72 2.98 8.17
CA ASN A 350 6.59 1.67 7.55
C ASN A 350 7.96 1.00 7.28
N ASN A 351 8.85 1.04 8.28
CA ASN A 351 10.24 0.57 8.20
C ASN A 351 11.13 1.23 7.13
N GLN A 352 10.68 2.31 6.50
CA GLN A 352 11.46 3.06 5.50
C GLN A 352 12.08 4.32 6.12
N ASN A 353 13.36 4.55 5.79
CA ASN A 353 14.12 5.74 6.19
C ASN A 353 14.01 6.87 5.15
N ALA A 354 12.80 7.06 4.60
CA ALA A 354 12.48 8.06 3.59
C ALA A 354 11.00 8.47 3.70
N GLY A 355 10.65 9.65 3.19
CA GLY A 355 9.26 10.12 3.13
C GLY A 355 8.81 10.98 4.31
N ILE A 356 9.69 11.29 5.28
CA ILE A 356 9.42 12.30 6.32
C ILE A 356 9.46 13.69 5.69
N THR A 357 8.32 14.38 5.68
CA THR A 357 8.17 15.73 5.16
C THR A 357 8.30 16.78 6.25
N SER A 358 8.58 18.04 5.86
CA SER A 358 8.60 19.17 6.79
C SER A 358 7.26 19.38 7.50
N SER A 359 6.15 19.04 6.85
CA SER A 359 4.81 19.09 7.46
C SER A 359 4.71 18.08 8.61
N GLN A 360 5.10 16.83 8.38
CA GLN A 360 5.06 15.78 9.40
C GLN A 360 5.98 16.07 10.59
N ALA A 361 7.21 16.53 10.33
CA ALA A 361 8.15 16.90 11.40
C ALA A 361 7.60 18.07 12.24
N LYS A 362 6.96 19.04 11.59
CA LYS A 362 6.28 20.14 12.27
C LYS A 362 5.09 19.66 13.11
N THR A 363 4.19 18.86 12.55
CA THR A 363 3.01 18.36 13.27
C THR A 363 3.42 17.48 14.46
N PHE A 364 4.47 16.65 14.30
CA PHE A 364 5.07 15.91 15.40
C PHE A 364 5.57 16.85 16.51
N SER A 365 6.29 17.91 16.13
CA SER A 365 6.77 18.91 17.11
C SER A 365 5.63 19.57 17.87
N ASP A 366 4.59 20.01 17.16
CA ASP A 366 3.44 20.71 17.74
C ASP A 366 2.61 19.80 18.68
N ASN A 367 2.56 18.49 18.39
CA ASN A 367 1.71 17.54 19.10
C ASN A 367 2.42 16.68 20.16
N LEU A 368 3.72 16.85 20.38
CA LEU A 368 4.54 15.95 21.20
C LEU A 368 3.92 15.61 22.58
N ALA A 369 3.46 16.63 23.31
CA ALA A 369 2.82 16.42 24.63
C ALA A 369 1.49 15.64 24.54
N ASN A 370 0.69 15.86 23.49
CA ASN A 370 -0.57 15.16 23.29
C ASN A 370 -0.36 13.73 22.77
N LEU A 371 0.71 13.47 22.01
CA LEU A 371 1.07 12.13 21.56
C LEU A 371 1.42 11.25 22.76
N LEU A 372 2.17 11.80 23.73
CA LEU A 372 2.56 11.08 24.94
C LEU A 372 1.36 10.59 25.75
N SER A 373 0.40 11.48 26.03
CA SER A 373 -0.82 11.11 26.75
C SER A 373 -1.68 10.11 25.96
N SER A 374 -1.66 10.19 24.63
CA SER A 374 -2.42 9.30 23.74
C SER A 374 -1.81 7.91 23.58
N LEU A 375 -0.53 7.75 23.91
CA LEU A 375 0.13 6.45 24.08
C LEU A 375 -0.03 5.87 25.49
N ASN A 376 -0.81 6.53 26.36
CA ASN A 376 -1.00 6.14 27.76
C ASN A 376 0.33 6.05 28.53
N LYS A 377 1.30 6.90 28.18
CA LYS A 377 2.59 7.01 28.88
C LYS A 377 2.49 8.06 29.97
N THR A 378 3.13 7.80 31.10
CA THR A 378 3.21 8.70 32.26
C THR A 378 4.57 9.36 32.41
N ASP A 379 5.50 9.07 31.50
CA ASP A 379 6.88 9.54 31.53
C ASP A 379 6.96 11.07 31.47
N ASN A 380 7.99 11.66 32.08
CA ASN A 380 8.07 13.11 32.17
C ASN A 380 8.79 13.71 30.95
N LEU A 381 8.00 14.36 30.08
CA LEU A 381 8.53 15.02 28.88
C LEU A 381 9.58 16.10 29.21
N LYS A 382 9.44 16.83 30.32
CA LYS A 382 10.36 17.92 30.67
C LYS A 382 11.72 17.45 31.16
N THR A 383 11.81 16.25 31.75
CA THR A 383 13.09 15.65 32.16
C THR A 383 13.75 14.87 31.03
N GLY A 384 13.06 14.69 29.91
CA GLY A 384 13.51 13.92 28.76
C GLY A 384 13.16 12.43 28.83
N GLU A 385 12.63 11.94 29.96
CA GLU A 385 12.28 10.51 30.17
C GLU A 385 11.31 9.95 29.12
N ALA A 386 10.45 10.79 28.55
CA ALA A 386 9.48 10.36 27.54
C ALA A 386 10.06 10.22 26.13
N VAL A 387 11.31 10.63 25.93
CA VAL A 387 12.00 10.68 24.64
C VAL A 387 13.47 10.27 24.78
N ASP A 388 13.82 9.50 25.81
CA ASP A 388 15.22 9.13 26.10
C ASP A 388 15.66 7.85 25.39
N THR A 389 14.77 7.22 24.64
CA THR A 389 15.09 6.11 23.73
C THR A 389 14.57 6.36 22.32
N GLN A 390 15.25 5.79 21.31
CA GLN A 390 14.79 5.84 19.92
C GLN A 390 13.40 5.20 19.77
N ALA A 391 13.15 4.11 20.48
CA ALA A 391 11.88 3.39 20.44
C ALA A 391 10.69 4.24 20.92
N GLU A 392 10.87 5.07 21.94
CA GLU A 392 9.83 6.00 22.41
C GLU A 392 9.55 7.09 21.39
N VAL A 393 10.60 7.67 20.81
CA VAL A 393 10.46 8.68 19.75
C VAL A 393 9.78 8.08 18.52
N GLN A 394 10.14 6.84 18.15
CA GLN A 394 9.52 6.09 17.06
C GLN A 394 8.04 5.80 17.37
N ALA A 395 7.67 5.43 18.59
CA ALA A 395 6.29 5.22 18.99
C ALA A 395 5.47 6.52 18.86
N LEU A 396 5.97 7.63 19.40
CA LEU A 396 5.30 8.94 19.32
C LEU A 396 5.12 9.38 17.85
N PHE A 397 6.16 9.20 17.03
CA PHE A 397 6.10 9.54 15.61
C PHE A 397 5.16 8.63 14.83
N SER A 398 5.14 7.32 15.12
CA SER A 398 4.25 6.34 14.47
C SER A 398 2.77 6.67 14.74
N LEU A 399 2.43 7.08 15.98
CA LEU A 399 1.08 7.56 16.28
C LEU A 399 0.75 8.85 15.50
N GLN A 400 1.71 9.76 15.35
CA GLN A 400 1.52 10.96 14.54
C GLN A 400 1.31 10.64 13.07
N VAL A 401 2.02 9.64 12.52
CA VAL A 401 1.81 9.15 11.15
C VAL A 401 0.38 8.62 10.99
N MET A 402 -0.12 7.80 11.93
CA MET A 402 -1.49 7.30 11.89
C MET A 402 -2.52 8.41 11.94
N ARG A 403 -2.32 9.43 12.78
CA ARG A 403 -3.18 10.62 12.83
C ARG A 403 -3.18 11.35 11.51
N SER A 404 -2.00 11.64 10.96
CA SER A 404 -1.88 12.34 9.68
C SER A 404 -2.57 11.55 8.56
N PHE A 405 -2.41 10.22 8.51
CA PHE A 405 -3.08 9.37 7.56
C PHE A 405 -4.61 9.39 7.70
N ASN A 406 -5.14 9.24 8.92
CA ASN A 406 -6.57 9.30 9.20
C ASN A 406 -7.18 10.69 8.93
N ASP A 407 -6.45 11.76 9.27
CA ASP A 407 -6.92 13.14 9.12
C ASP A 407 -6.86 13.64 7.67
N ASP A 408 -6.21 12.90 6.77
CA ASP A 408 -6.21 13.17 5.33
C ASP A 408 -7.58 12.85 4.73
N VAL A 409 -8.39 13.87 4.44
CA VAL A 409 -9.77 13.70 3.96
C VAL A 409 -9.90 13.11 2.54
N ALA A 410 -8.79 12.85 1.84
CA ALA A 410 -8.84 12.14 0.57
C ALA A 410 -9.27 10.68 0.74
N THR A 411 -9.84 10.11 -0.34
CA THR A 411 -10.18 8.69 -0.38
C THR A 411 -8.93 7.83 -0.19
N LEU A 412 -9.08 6.63 0.38
CA LEU A 412 -7.98 5.74 0.76
C LEU A 412 -6.93 5.54 -0.34
N ASP A 413 -7.34 5.45 -1.60
CA ASP A 413 -6.49 5.29 -2.80
C ASP A 413 -5.75 6.58 -3.24
N LYS A 414 -6.13 7.74 -2.68
CA LYS A 414 -5.67 9.07 -3.08
C LYS A 414 -5.10 9.89 -1.92
N LYS A 415 -4.93 9.29 -0.74
CA LYS A 415 -4.29 9.95 0.38
C LYS A 415 -2.90 10.47 0.02
N THR A 416 -2.61 11.67 0.48
CA THR A 416 -1.33 12.36 0.33
C THR A 416 -0.36 12.02 1.46
N GLN A 417 -0.90 11.65 2.63
CA GLN A 417 -0.10 11.20 3.76
C GLN A 417 0.32 9.73 3.58
N PRO A 418 1.54 9.35 3.95
CA PRO A 418 2.00 7.97 3.82
C PRO A 418 1.18 7.04 4.72
N ALA A 419 0.79 5.90 4.17
CA ALA A 419 0.07 4.87 4.91
C ALA A 419 0.98 4.21 5.97
N PRO A 420 0.49 4.00 7.20
CA PRO A 420 1.27 3.34 8.23
C PRO A 420 1.51 1.86 7.88
N GLY A 421 2.70 1.39 8.24
CA GLY A 421 3.14 -0.01 8.23
C GLY A 421 2.63 -0.81 9.41
N LEU A 422 2.64 -2.14 9.30
CA LEU A 422 2.45 -3.02 10.47
C LEU A 422 3.46 -2.68 11.59
N SER A 423 4.69 -2.28 11.22
CA SER A 423 5.68 -1.78 12.17
C SER A 423 5.18 -0.59 12.97
N ASP A 424 4.48 0.36 12.34
CA ASP A 424 4.00 1.57 13.00
C ASP A 424 2.93 1.23 14.04
N TYR A 425 2.07 0.23 13.78
CA TYR A 425 1.16 -0.35 14.77
C TYR A 425 1.94 -0.98 15.94
N THR A 426 2.96 -1.79 15.66
CA THR A 426 3.75 -2.41 16.73
C THR A 426 4.55 -1.40 17.55
N HIS A 427 5.06 -0.32 16.95
CA HIS A 427 5.80 0.73 17.64
C HIS A 427 4.94 1.46 18.67
N ILE A 428 3.65 1.68 18.37
CA ILE A 428 2.72 2.25 19.35
C ILE A 428 2.23 1.22 20.39
N GLY A 429 2.72 -0.03 20.34
CA GLY A 429 2.39 -1.09 21.29
C GLY A 429 1.11 -1.85 20.96
N VAL A 430 0.56 -1.73 19.73
CA VAL A 430 -0.57 -2.54 19.29
C VAL A 430 -0.11 -3.98 19.08
N LYS A 431 -0.92 -4.92 19.58
CA LYS A 431 -0.73 -6.35 19.43
C LYS A 431 -1.93 -6.96 18.70
N ALA A 432 -1.77 -8.17 18.17
CA ALA A 432 -2.87 -8.96 17.66
C ALA A 432 -2.91 -10.31 18.39
N TYR A 433 -3.99 -11.08 18.29
CA TYR A 433 -3.98 -12.46 18.80
C TYR A 433 -2.95 -13.33 18.01
N LYS A 434 -2.81 -14.62 18.33
CA LYS A 434 -1.85 -15.51 17.62
C LYS A 434 -2.52 -16.49 16.64
N SER A 435 -3.64 -17.07 17.08
CA SER A 435 -4.69 -17.85 16.40
C SER A 435 -5.99 -17.14 15.95
N LEU A 436 -6.60 -17.30 14.76
CA LEU A 436 -8.01 -16.87 14.55
C LEU A 436 -8.95 -17.62 15.51
N THR A 437 -8.46 -18.63 16.21
CA THR A 437 -9.17 -19.37 17.26
C THR A 437 -9.01 -18.76 18.65
N ASP A 438 -8.14 -17.77 18.82
CA ASP A 438 -7.80 -17.22 20.12
C ASP A 438 -8.79 -16.15 20.58
N THR A 439 -9.02 -16.07 21.88
CA THR A 439 -9.98 -15.13 22.48
C THR A 439 -9.46 -14.50 23.78
N SER A 440 -8.20 -14.75 24.15
CA SER A 440 -7.61 -14.28 25.40
C SER A 440 -6.50 -13.28 25.15
N ASP A 441 -6.51 -12.16 25.88
CA ASP A 441 -5.44 -11.15 25.80
C ASP A 441 -4.04 -11.72 26.06
N ALA A 442 -3.96 -12.81 26.83
CA ALA A 442 -2.70 -13.49 27.11
C ALA A 442 -2.08 -14.18 25.87
N SER A 443 -2.85 -14.45 24.82
CA SER A 443 -2.33 -15.02 23.57
C SER A 443 -1.86 -13.98 22.56
N ARG A 444 -1.98 -12.68 22.90
CA ARG A 444 -1.57 -11.60 22.01
C ARG A 444 -0.06 -11.64 21.75
N VAL A 445 0.31 -11.52 20.48
CA VAL A 445 1.68 -11.45 19.97
C VAL A 445 1.90 -10.13 19.24
N THR A 446 3.17 -9.84 18.94
CA THR A 446 3.53 -8.72 18.08
C THR A 446 2.86 -8.88 16.72
N LEU A 447 2.22 -7.83 16.23
CA LEU A 447 1.58 -7.82 14.91
C LEU A 447 2.64 -7.84 13.81
N ASP A 448 2.72 -8.93 13.06
CA ASP A 448 3.59 -9.06 11.89
C ASP A 448 2.85 -9.68 10.70
N THR A 449 3.53 -9.83 9.56
CA THR A 449 2.94 -10.43 8.35
C THR A 449 2.71 -11.94 8.46
N LEU A 450 3.26 -12.60 9.48
CA LEU A 450 3.10 -14.03 9.74
C LEU A 450 2.00 -14.32 10.77
N THR A 451 1.55 -13.29 11.47
CA THR A 451 0.48 -13.32 12.47
C THR A 451 -0.82 -13.70 11.74
N PHE A 452 -1.24 -14.96 11.95
CA PHE A 452 -2.32 -15.68 11.25
C PHE A 452 -2.25 -15.60 9.72
N ALA A 453 -1.50 -16.52 9.10
CA ALA A 453 -1.49 -16.71 7.65
C ALA A 453 -2.85 -17.23 7.14
N ASN A 454 -3.78 -16.33 6.84
CA ASN A 454 -5.14 -16.62 6.33
C ASN A 454 -5.40 -16.00 4.94
N GLY A 455 -4.37 -15.45 4.28
CA GLY A 455 -4.49 -14.78 2.98
C GLY A 455 -4.89 -13.30 3.05
N VAL A 456 -5.19 -12.76 4.23
CA VAL A 456 -5.53 -11.34 4.43
C VAL A 456 -4.27 -10.47 4.41
N ASN A 457 -4.32 -9.33 3.71
CA ASN A 457 -3.32 -8.28 3.87
C ASN A 457 -3.70 -7.38 5.06
N TRP A 458 -3.15 -7.69 6.24
CA TRP A 458 -3.42 -6.95 7.48
C TRP A 458 -3.14 -5.45 7.37
N GLN A 459 -2.13 -5.03 6.62
CA GLN A 459 -1.84 -3.61 6.47
C GLN A 459 -3.00 -2.92 5.75
N THR A 460 -3.48 -3.48 4.64
CA THR A 460 -4.63 -2.95 3.90
C THR A 460 -5.89 -2.94 4.77
N ALA A 461 -6.15 -4.05 5.46
CA ALA A 461 -7.29 -4.19 6.35
C ALA A 461 -7.28 -3.10 7.43
N LEU A 462 -6.24 -3.05 8.25
CA LEU A 462 -6.13 -2.08 9.35
C LEU A 462 -6.16 -0.65 8.85
N ASN A 463 -5.53 -0.35 7.70
CA ASN A 463 -5.55 1.00 7.14
C ASN A 463 -6.93 1.41 6.60
N SER A 464 -7.73 0.47 6.09
CA SER A 464 -9.12 0.75 5.69
C SER A 464 -10.02 1.10 6.88
N SER A 465 -9.71 0.53 8.05
CA SER A 465 -10.42 0.83 9.30
C SER A 465 -9.89 2.08 10.00
N LEU A 466 -8.56 2.28 9.95
CA LEU A 466 -7.90 3.45 10.50
C LEU A 466 -8.41 4.73 9.84
N ASP A 467 -8.70 4.72 8.55
CA ASP A 467 -9.24 5.84 7.76
C ASP A 467 -10.63 6.34 8.24
N LEU A 468 -11.33 5.52 9.03
CA LEU A 468 -12.68 5.82 9.51
C LEU A 468 -12.70 6.20 10.99
N GLN A 469 -11.52 6.39 11.60
CA GLN A 469 -11.41 6.70 13.01
C GLN A 469 -11.58 8.21 13.28
N ALA A 470 -11.87 8.54 14.53
CA ALA A 470 -11.99 9.93 14.95
C ALA A 470 -10.66 10.69 14.77
N SER A 471 -10.72 11.85 14.14
CA SER A 471 -9.55 12.67 13.80
C SER A 471 -8.80 13.24 15.01
N GLY A 472 -7.52 13.55 14.78
CA GLY A 472 -6.66 14.28 15.72
C GLY A 472 -6.41 13.55 17.04
N THR A 473 -6.55 14.27 18.16
CA THR A 473 -6.21 13.76 19.50
C THR A 473 -7.15 12.66 19.99
N ASN A 474 -8.29 12.47 19.33
CA ASN A 474 -9.19 11.37 19.63
C ASN A 474 -8.62 10.02 19.24
N LEU A 475 -7.65 9.93 18.34
CA LEU A 475 -6.98 8.68 18.00
C LEU A 475 -5.89 8.39 19.06
N THR A 476 -6.12 7.37 19.88
CA THR A 476 -5.21 6.94 20.96
C THR A 476 -4.78 5.49 20.74
N GLN A 477 -3.70 5.06 21.40
CA GLN A 477 -3.24 3.67 21.35
C GLN A 477 -4.36 2.69 21.73
N ALA A 478 -5.12 3.00 22.78
CA ALA A 478 -6.21 2.14 23.24
C ALA A 478 -7.32 1.99 22.18
N LYS A 479 -7.64 3.06 21.44
CA LYS A 479 -8.62 2.99 20.34
C LYS A 479 -8.09 2.22 19.14
N VAL A 480 -6.82 2.40 18.78
CA VAL A 480 -6.21 1.60 17.70
C VAL A 480 -6.17 0.12 18.09
N GLN A 481 -5.89 -0.21 19.37
CA GLN A 481 -5.97 -1.58 19.86
C GLN A 481 -7.40 -2.13 19.80
N GLN A 482 -8.40 -1.35 20.22
CA GLN A 482 -9.81 -1.74 20.13
C GLN A 482 -10.25 -1.98 18.67
N MET A 483 -9.84 -1.11 17.74
CA MET A 483 -10.07 -1.27 16.31
C MET A 483 -9.49 -2.58 15.79
N VAL A 484 -8.24 -2.90 16.14
CA VAL A 484 -7.56 -4.14 15.73
C VAL A 484 -8.27 -5.38 16.30
N ASP A 485 -8.69 -5.33 17.57
CA ASP A 485 -9.40 -6.42 18.25
C ASP A 485 -10.78 -6.67 17.64
N ALA A 486 -11.51 -5.59 17.35
CA ALA A 486 -12.81 -5.64 16.69
C ALA A 486 -12.69 -6.23 15.28
N TYR A 487 -11.67 -5.82 14.52
CA TYR A 487 -11.53 -6.32 13.16
C TYR A 487 -11.12 -7.79 13.13
N TYR A 488 -10.24 -8.19 14.04
CA TYR A 488 -9.94 -9.61 14.27
C TYR A 488 -11.20 -10.43 14.54
N THR A 489 -12.15 -9.91 15.32
CA THR A 489 -13.42 -10.60 15.63
C THR A 489 -14.26 -10.82 14.37
N VAL A 490 -14.31 -9.84 13.46
CA VAL A 490 -14.98 -9.97 12.15
C VAL A 490 -14.29 -11.01 11.26
N LEU A 491 -12.95 -10.96 11.14
CA LEU A 491 -12.19 -11.93 10.33
C LEU A 491 -12.33 -13.36 10.86
N ARG A 492 -12.35 -13.54 12.19
CA ARG A 492 -12.61 -14.82 12.83
C ARG A 492 -14.00 -15.35 12.50
N LYS A 493 -15.01 -14.47 12.50
CA LYS A 493 -16.38 -14.86 12.14
C LYS A 493 -16.44 -15.35 10.70
N ALA A 494 -15.82 -14.65 9.75
CA ALA A 494 -15.87 -15.03 8.34
C ALA A 494 -15.41 -16.47 8.11
N ASN A 495 -14.23 -16.82 8.60
CA ASN A 495 -13.65 -18.14 8.40
C ASN A 495 -14.25 -19.26 9.31
N SER A 496 -15.49 -19.11 9.77
CA SER A 496 -16.14 -20.12 10.57
C SER A 496 -16.68 -21.25 9.68
N THR A 497 -16.73 -22.47 10.21
CA THR A 497 -17.36 -23.61 9.53
C THR A 497 -18.80 -23.78 10.03
N THR A 498 -19.76 -23.91 9.12
CA THR A 498 -21.15 -24.27 9.45
C THR A 498 -21.22 -25.68 10.03
N THR A 499 -22.19 -25.96 10.91
CA THR A 499 -22.57 -27.35 11.23
C THR A 499 -23.41 -27.96 10.10
N ASP A 500 -23.52 -29.29 10.04
CA ASP A 500 -24.22 -30.05 8.99
C ASP A 500 -25.70 -29.66 8.75
N ASN A 501 -26.33 -28.92 9.67
CA ASN A 501 -27.72 -28.45 9.55
C ASN A 501 -27.81 -26.99 9.05
N GLY A 502 -26.72 -26.41 8.56
CA GLY A 502 -26.65 -25.03 8.05
C GLY A 502 -26.87 -23.94 9.11
N ARG A 503 -27.20 -24.32 10.35
CA ARG A 503 -27.36 -23.43 11.49
C ARG A 503 -25.97 -23.09 12.03
N TYR A 504 -25.64 -21.81 11.98
CA TYR A 504 -24.51 -21.29 12.72
C TYR A 504 -24.75 -21.55 14.20
N VAL A 505 -23.83 -22.29 14.84
CA VAL A 505 -23.78 -22.32 16.29
C VAL A 505 -23.56 -20.88 16.71
N TYR A 506 -24.43 -20.36 17.58
CA TYR A 506 -24.23 -19.11 18.28
C TYR A 506 -22.97 -19.28 19.16
N ASP A 507 -21.78 -19.19 18.56
CA ASP A 507 -20.53 -19.07 19.28
C ASP A 507 -20.62 -17.79 20.12
N LEU A 508 -20.19 -17.86 21.38
CA LEU A 508 -20.34 -16.80 22.39
C LEU A 508 -19.56 -15.51 22.07
N ASN A 509 -18.95 -15.41 20.88
CA ASN A 509 -18.01 -14.37 20.51
C ASN A 509 -18.36 -13.69 19.16
N GLN A 510 -19.63 -13.61 18.78
CA GLN A 510 -20.02 -12.92 17.53
C GLN A 510 -19.60 -11.44 17.54
N PRO A 511 -19.23 -10.85 16.38
CA PRO A 511 -19.04 -9.41 16.29
C PRO A 511 -20.27 -8.66 16.78
N THR A 512 -20.07 -7.77 17.74
CA THR A 512 -21.12 -6.92 18.32
C THR A 512 -21.26 -5.63 17.50
N ALA A 513 -22.34 -4.88 17.74
CA ALA A 513 -22.48 -3.53 17.18
C ALA A 513 -21.31 -2.60 17.56
N SER A 514 -20.70 -2.81 18.73
CA SER A 514 -19.52 -2.04 19.15
C SER A 514 -18.28 -2.42 18.35
N ASP A 515 -18.14 -3.69 17.94
CA ASP A 515 -17.01 -4.12 17.12
C ASP A 515 -17.10 -3.51 15.72
N TYR A 516 -18.28 -3.54 15.10
CA TYR A 516 -18.52 -2.87 13.82
C TYR A 516 -18.25 -1.36 13.89
N ALA A 517 -18.74 -0.69 14.95
CA ALA A 517 -18.47 0.73 15.16
C ALA A 517 -16.98 1.01 15.36
N ALA A 518 -16.25 0.15 16.08
CA ALA A 518 -14.82 0.30 16.30
C ALA A 518 -14.00 0.17 15.02
N ILE A 519 -14.46 -0.62 14.04
CA ILE A 519 -13.80 -0.69 12.73
C ILE A 519 -14.27 0.38 11.74
N GLY A 520 -15.29 1.17 12.09
CA GLY A 520 -15.83 2.25 11.26
C GLY A 520 -17.03 1.85 10.40
N VAL A 521 -17.62 0.67 10.60
CA VAL A 521 -18.89 0.28 9.97
C VAL A 521 -20.04 0.94 10.71
N THR A 522 -20.90 1.63 9.95
CA THR A 522 -22.08 2.33 10.47
C THR A 522 -23.33 1.82 9.77
N GLN A 523 -24.50 2.23 10.25
CA GLN A 523 -25.72 2.12 9.45
C GLN A 523 -25.56 2.90 8.15
N SER A 524 -26.19 2.44 7.08
CA SER A 524 -26.14 3.06 5.76
C SER A 524 -27.19 4.18 5.59
N ASP A 525 -27.55 4.83 6.70
CA ASP A 525 -28.41 6.02 6.73
C ASP A 525 -27.62 7.30 6.41
N ALA A 526 -28.33 8.39 6.12
CA ALA A 526 -27.69 9.67 5.79
C ALA A 526 -26.82 10.24 6.94
N GLY A 527 -27.08 9.81 8.18
CA GLY A 527 -26.39 10.25 9.39
C GLY A 527 -25.19 9.40 9.78
N LYS A 528 -24.96 8.25 9.11
CA LYS A 528 -24.01 7.21 9.51
C LYS A 528 -24.15 6.84 10.99
N SER A 529 -25.39 6.57 11.41
CA SER A 529 -25.72 6.21 12.78
C SER A 529 -24.96 4.95 13.21
N ALA A 530 -24.62 4.85 14.50
CA ALA A 530 -24.01 3.64 15.04
C ALA A 530 -24.95 2.43 14.90
N MET A 531 -24.39 1.29 14.51
CA MET A 531 -25.13 0.02 14.45
C MET A 531 -25.79 -0.31 15.79
N LYS A 532 -26.88 -1.06 15.74
CA LYS A 532 -27.62 -1.52 16.92
C LYS A 532 -27.69 -3.04 16.94
N ALA A 533 -27.76 -3.61 18.14
CA ALA A 533 -28.10 -5.02 18.30
C ALA A 533 -29.53 -5.28 17.80
N GLY A 534 -29.74 -6.43 17.15
CA GLY A 534 -31.05 -6.82 16.60
C GLY A 534 -30.92 -7.66 15.33
N ALA A 535 -32.03 -7.87 14.64
CA ALA A 535 -32.13 -8.75 13.48
C ALA A 535 -31.18 -8.37 12.32
N THR A 536 -30.95 -7.08 12.07
CA THR A 536 -29.98 -6.63 11.05
C THR A 536 -28.56 -7.09 11.36
N LEU A 537 -28.13 -6.96 12.62
CA LEU A 537 -26.82 -7.40 13.08
C LEU A 537 -26.70 -8.94 13.01
N ASP A 538 -27.77 -9.66 13.37
CA ASP A 538 -27.83 -11.11 13.27
C ASP A 538 -27.67 -11.58 11.81
N LEU A 539 -28.37 -10.95 10.86
CA LEU A 539 -28.24 -11.26 9.43
C LEU A 539 -26.84 -10.96 8.90
N LEU A 540 -26.27 -9.79 9.26
CA LEU A 540 -24.90 -9.44 8.90
C LEU A 540 -23.90 -10.48 9.42
N ASN A 541 -24.02 -10.87 10.69
CA ASN A 541 -23.16 -11.88 11.29
C ASN A 541 -23.34 -13.26 10.65
N ASP A 542 -24.56 -13.70 10.33
CA ASP A 542 -24.78 -14.98 9.62
C ASP A 542 -24.18 -14.96 8.22
N ALA A 543 -24.33 -13.84 7.49
CA ALA A 543 -23.73 -13.65 6.17
C ALA A 543 -22.21 -13.67 6.22
N ILE A 544 -21.59 -12.86 7.09
CA ILE A 544 -20.13 -12.86 7.27
C ILE A 544 -19.65 -14.26 7.58
N GLY A 545 -20.33 -14.99 8.48
CA GLY A 545 -19.97 -16.37 8.82
C GLY A 545 -19.86 -17.32 7.64
N ARG A 546 -20.48 -17.04 6.49
CA ARG A 546 -20.44 -17.91 5.30
C ARG A 546 -19.33 -17.54 4.31
N LEU A 547 -18.58 -16.47 4.57
CA LEU A 547 -17.60 -15.89 3.65
C LEU A 547 -16.17 -16.23 4.07
N ALA A 548 -15.23 -16.31 3.12
CA ALA A 548 -13.81 -16.38 3.47
C ALA A 548 -13.35 -15.06 4.14
N ALA A 549 -12.31 -15.12 4.98
CA ALA A 549 -11.74 -13.91 5.60
C ALA A 549 -11.27 -12.86 4.56
N THR A 550 -10.85 -13.29 3.37
CA THR A 550 -10.45 -12.42 2.26
C THR A 550 -11.62 -11.71 1.56
N ALA A 551 -12.87 -12.03 1.90
CA ALA A 551 -14.06 -11.35 1.38
C ALA A 551 -14.60 -10.28 2.36
N VAL A 552 -13.90 -10.08 3.48
CA VAL A 552 -14.23 -9.10 4.52
C VAL A 552 -12.95 -8.42 5.03
N ASP A 553 -11.91 -8.32 4.18
CA ASP A 553 -10.61 -7.79 4.55
C ASP A 553 -10.45 -6.29 4.28
N THR A 554 -11.51 -5.64 3.79
CA THR A 554 -11.67 -4.17 3.82
C THR A 554 -12.98 -3.76 4.50
N VAL A 555 -12.96 -2.60 5.18
CA VAL A 555 -14.20 -2.06 5.79
C VAL A 555 -15.26 -1.74 4.74
N THR A 556 -14.86 -1.43 3.49
CA THR A 556 -15.80 -1.24 2.38
C THR A 556 -16.60 -2.51 2.06
N GLU A 557 -15.99 -3.68 2.10
CA GLU A 557 -16.71 -4.95 1.90
C GLU A 557 -17.68 -5.23 3.04
N VAL A 558 -17.25 -5.03 4.29
CA VAL A 558 -18.12 -5.20 5.46
C VAL A 558 -19.28 -4.21 5.45
N GLN A 559 -19.03 -2.96 5.07
CA GLN A 559 -20.07 -1.94 4.91
C GLN A 559 -21.06 -2.28 3.78
N ALA A 560 -20.61 -2.96 2.71
CA ALA A 560 -21.50 -3.42 1.65
C ALA A 560 -22.43 -4.55 2.11
N LEU A 561 -21.93 -5.46 2.95
CA LEU A 561 -22.75 -6.50 3.60
C LEU A 561 -23.75 -5.90 4.58
N GLU A 562 -23.31 -4.93 5.39
CA GLU A 562 -24.19 -4.18 6.29
C GLU A 562 -25.31 -3.50 5.51
N LYS A 563 -24.96 -2.76 4.45
CA LYS A 563 -25.92 -2.10 3.56
C LYS A 563 -26.93 -3.10 3.02
N ALA A 564 -26.49 -4.27 2.55
CA ALA A 564 -27.41 -5.29 2.03
C ALA A 564 -28.36 -5.81 3.12
N ALA A 565 -27.86 -6.09 4.32
CA ALA A 565 -28.67 -6.55 5.45
C ALA A 565 -29.71 -5.49 5.89
N GLU A 566 -29.31 -4.22 5.97
CA GLU A 566 -30.20 -3.11 6.33
C GLU A 566 -31.33 -2.94 5.30
N ASN A 567 -31.01 -2.99 4.01
CA ASN A 567 -32.01 -2.86 2.95
C ASN A 567 -33.03 -4.03 2.97
N ILE A 568 -32.61 -5.26 3.26
CA ILE A 568 -33.53 -6.40 3.41
C ILE A 568 -34.47 -6.20 4.59
N MET A 569 -33.94 -5.78 5.74
CA MET A 569 -34.75 -5.51 6.94
C MET A 569 -35.73 -4.37 6.72
N ALA A 570 -35.33 -3.33 5.97
CA ALA A 570 -36.19 -2.22 5.62
C ALA A 570 -37.36 -2.65 4.71
N VAL A 571 -37.17 -3.65 3.83
CA VAL A 571 -38.25 -4.25 3.03
C VAL A 571 -39.16 -5.13 3.89
N GLY A 572 -38.59 -5.90 4.82
CA GLY A 572 -39.34 -6.69 5.80
C GLY A 572 -40.29 -5.83 6.65
N ALA A 573 -39.81 -4.67 7.07
CA ALA A 573 -40.57 -3.64 7.79
C ALA A 573 -41.62 -2.89 6.94
N GLY A 574 -41.85 -3.35 5.70
CA GLY A 574 -42.75 -2.75 4.72
C GLY A 574 -44.22 -2.80 5.11
N ASN A 575 -45.08 -2.38 4.18
CA ASN A 575 -46.55 -2.41 4.36
C ASN A 575 -47.20 -3.54 3.53
N GLY A 576 -46.45 -4.55 3.11
CA GLY A 576 -46.91 -5.68 2.29
C GLY A 576 -46.85 -5.47 0.76
N ASP A 577 -46.27 -4.37 0.29
CA ASP A 577 -46.12 -4.04 -1.14
C ASP A 577 -44.73 -4.35 -1.71
N GLY A 578 -43.83 -4.89 -0.90
CA GLY A 578 -42.44 -5.17 -1.26
C GLY A 578 -41.59 -3.91 -1.41
N LYS A 579 -42.04 -2.79 -0.83
CA LYS A 579 -41.30 -1.53 -0.74
C LYS A 579 -40.86 -1.31 0.69
N ALA A 580 -39.64 -0.80 0.85
CA ALA A 580 -39.13 -0.47 2.15
C ALA A 580 -39.69 0.86 2.68
N THR A 581 -39.80 0.98 3.99
CA THR A 581 -40.56 2.05 4.66
C THR A 581 -39.71 3.23 5.15
N LEU A 582 -38.46 3.05 5.59
CA LEU A 582 -37.45 4.09 5.90
C LEU A 582 -36.02 3.50 5.88
N GLY A 583 -34.98 4.33 5.73
CA GLY A 583 -33.57 3.89 5.89
C GLY A 583 -32.93 3.19 4.68
N ILE A 584 -33.57 3.24 3.52
CA ILE A 584 -33.10 2.54 2.31
C ILE A 584 -31.93 3.28 1.66
N SER A 585 -30.82 2.57 1.47
CA SER A 585 -29.68 3.07 0.70
C SER A 585 -29.71 2.59 -0.76
N TYR A 586 -30.49 1.55 -1.07
CA TYR A 586 -30.86 1.17 -2.44
C TYR A 586 -32.06 2.03 -2.87
N SER A 587 -31.93 2.86 -3.90
CA SER A 587 -33.08 3.71 -4.30
C SER A 587 -34.32 2.86 -4.60
N SER A 588 -35.50 3.35 -4.23
CA SER A 588 -36.77 2.61 -4.35
C SER A 588 -37.18 2.26 -5.77
N ASP A 589 -36.48 2.75 -6.82
CA ASP A 589 -37.02 2.71 -8.17
C ASP A 589 -36.08 2.33 -9.33
N ASN A 590 -34.75 2.08 -9.23
CA ASN A 590 -34.02 1.68 -10.46
C ASN A 590 -32.61 1.04 -10.40
N SER A 591 -32.32 0.15 -9.46
CA SER A 591 -31.12 -0.70 -9.59
C SER A 591 -31.39 -2.11 -9.13
N ASN A 592 -32.12 -2.87 -9.95
CA ASN A 592 -32.16 -4.33 -9.80
C ASN A 592 -30.74 -4.90 -9.61
N ALA A 593 -29.73 -4.29 -10.24
CA ALA A 593 -28.32 -4.60 -10.02
C ALA A 593 -27.85 -4.43 -8.56
N GLU A 594 -28.20 -3.35 -7.86
CA GLU A 594 -27.79 -3.19 -6.44
C GLU A 594 -28.47 -4.22 -5.55
N TRP A 595 -29.74 -4.52 -5.79
CA TRP A 595 -30.46 -5.57 -5.09
C TRP A 595 -29.85 -6.95 -5.34
N LEU A 596 -29.61 -7.30 -6.61
CA LEU A 596 -28.98 -8.55 -7.00
C LEU A 596 -27.59 -8.70 -6.36
N ASN A 597 -26.79 -7.64 -6.42
CA ASN A 597 -25.47 -7.61 -5.77
C ASN A 597 -25.59 -7.73 -4.24
N GLY A 598 -26.59 -7.10 -3.62
CA GLY A 598 -26.84 -7.19 -2.18
C GLY A 598 -27.19 -8.61 -1.73
N PHE A 599 -28.13 -9.28 -2.44
CA PHE A 599 -28.44 -10.68 -2.19
C PHE A 599 -27.23 -11.59 -2.40
N GLN A 600 -26.48 -11.37 -3.49
CA GLN A 600 -25.26 -12.12 -3.77
C GLN A 600 -24.19 -11.92 -2.70
N ALA A 601 -23.98 -10.68 -2.23
CA ALA A 601 -23.01 -10.36 -1.19
C ALA A 601 -23.35 -11.08 0.13
N LEU A 602 -24.64 -11.13 0.49
CA LEU A 602 -25.12 -11.90 1.64
C LEU A 602 -25.04 -13.43 1.44
N GLY A 603 -24.73 -13.90 0.24
CA GLY A 603 -24.66 -15.33 -0.09
C GLY A 603 -26.00 -15.97 -0.45
N VAL A 604 -27.04 -15.17 -0.72
CA VAL A 604 -28.35 -15.67 -1.19
C VAL A 604 -28.27 -15.96 -2.69
N GLN A 605 -28.62 -17.19 -3.08
CA GLN A 605 -28.56 -17.65 -4.47
C GLN A 605 -29.96 -17.76 -5.08
N GLY A 606 -30.03 -17.72 -6.42
CA GLY A 606 -31.28 -17.88 -7.17
C GLY A 606 -32.06 -16.58 -7.40
N VAL A 607 -31.67 -15.46 -6.80
CA VAL A 607 -32.30 -14.17 -7.09
C VAL A 607 -31.84 -13.66 -8.45
N THR A 608 -32.80 -13.36 -9.32
CA THR A 608 -32.60 -12.88 -10.70
C THR A 608 -33.52 -11.70 -10.98
N ASN A 609 -33.33 -11.02 -12.11
CA ASN A 609 -34.25 -9.95 -12.53
C ASN A 609 -35.71 -10.43 -12.66
N HIS A 610 -35.91 -11.72 -12.97
CA HIS A 610 -37.24 -12.29 -13.15
C HIS A 610 -38.01 -12.39 -11.82
N ASN A 611 -37.36 -12.90 -10.77
CA ASN A 611 -38.01 -13.14 -9.48
C ASN A 611 -37.83 -12.01 -8.46
N LEU A 612 -36.97 -11.01 -8.71
CA LEU A 612 -36.61 -10.00 -7.73
C LEU A 612 -37.81 -9.24 -7.12
N SER A 613 -38.79 -8.83 -7.95
CA SER A 613 -39.98 -8.13 -7.44
C SER A 613 -40.86 -9.01 -6.57
N ALA A 614 -41.01 -10.29 -6.93
CA ALA A 614 -41.74 -11.26 -6.13
C ALA A 614 -40.99 -11.58 -4.82
N MET A 615 -39.66 -11.69 -4.89
CA MET A 615 -38.78 -11.90 -3.74
C MET A 615 -38.92 -10.79 -2.70
N ARG A 616 -38.88 -9.52 -3.12
CA ARG A 616 -39.08 -8.38 -2.18
C ARG A 616 -40.45 -8.43 -1.51
N LYS A 617 -41.50 -8.76 -2.27
CA LYS A 617 -42.85 -8.91 -1.71
C LYS A 617 -42.93 -10.08 -0.72
N ALA A 618 -42.26 -11.18 -1.02
CA ALA A 618 -42.20 -12.34 -0.13
C ALA A 618 -41.43 -12.04 1.17
N ILE A 619 -40.35 -11.25 1.10
CA ILE A 619 -39.61 -10.75 2.27
C ILE A 619 -40.51 -9.88 3.16
N ASP A 620 -41.17 -8.89 2.58
CA ASP A 620 -42.13 -8.01 3.27
C ASP A 620 -43.24 -8.83 3.95
N THR A 621 -43.81 -9.80 3.23
CA THR A 621 -44.84 -10.70 3.78
C THR A 621 -44.32 -11.59 4.92
N ALA A 622 -43.07 -12.07 4.81
CA ALA A 622 -42.48 -12.96 5.80
C ALA A 622 -42.23 -12.28 7.15
N ASP A 623 -41.99 -10.96 7.15
CA ASP A 623 -41.76 -10.16 8.37
C ASP A 623 -42.96 -9.29 8.75
N ALA A 624 -44.18 -9.84 8.64
CA ALA A 624 -45.40 -9.13 9.01
C ALA A 624 -45.43 -8.65 10.48
N SER A 625 -44.59 -9.20 11.37
CA SER A 625 -44.39 -8.74 12.74
C SER A 625 -43.50 -7.49 12.87
N ASN A 626 -42.80 -7.10 11.80
CA ASN A 626 -41.82 -6.01 11.76
C ASN A 626 -40.78 -6.12 12.90
N ASP A 627 -40.31 -7.35 13.15
CA ASP A 627 -39.28 -7.61 14.15
C ASP A 627 -38.01 -8.25 13.56
N GLY A 628 -37.98 -8.45 12.24
CA GLY A 628 -36.85 -8.94 11.46
C GLY A 628 -36.49 -10.40 11.74
N LYS A 629 -37.16 -11.09 12.67
CA LYS A 629 -36.79 -12.45 13.09
C LYS A 629 -36.98 -13.48 12.00
N ALA A 630 -37.92 -13.26 11.08
CA ALA A 630 -38.12 -14.11 9.92
C ALA A 630 -37.00 -13.96 8.87
N LEU A 631 -36.18 -12.90 8.97
CA LEU A 631 -35.19 -12.51 7.95
C LEU A 631 -33.75 -12.54 8.48
N ASN A 632 -33.53 -12.81 9.76
CA ASN A 632 -32.24 -12.62 10.43
C ASN A 632 -31.16 -13.68 10.13
N THR A 633 -31.36 -14.50 9.09
CA THR A 633 -30.36 -15.48 8.61
C THR A 633 -30.41 -15.59 7.09
N VAL A 634 -29.26 -15.90 6.47
CA VAL A 634 -29.17 -16.13 5.01
C VAL A 634 -30.02 -17.33 4.59
N LEU A 635 -30.13 -18.36 5.45
CA LEU A 635 -30.98 -19.52 5.18
C LEU A 635 -32.46 -19.19 5.11
N ALA A 636 -32.94 -18.29 5.98
CA ALA A 636 -34.34 -17.85 5.91
C ALA A 636 -34.62 -17.15 4.57
N LEU A 637 -33.70 -16.30 4.12
CA LEU A 637 -33.79 -15.65 2.81
C LEU A 637 -33.72 -16.67 1.67
N GLN A 638 -32.83 -17.66 1.75
CA GLN A 638 -32.73 -18.71 0.73
C GLN A 638 -34.02 -19.52 0.60
N ALA A 639 -34.71 -19.80 1.72
CA ALA A 639 -36.01 -20.48 1.72
C ALA A 639 -37.11 -19.63 1.09
N ILE A 640 -37.13 -18.31 1.34
CA ILE A 640 -38.06 -17.38 0.69
C ILE A 640 -37.83 -17.35 -0.83
N THR A 641 -36.58 -17.39 -1.30
CA THR A 641 -36.26 -17.45 -2.74
C THR A 641 -36.82 -18.72 -3.38
N GLN A 642 -36.60 -19.89 -2.76
CA GLN A 642 -37.13 -21.17 -3.25
C GLN A 642 -38.67 -21.18 -3.34
N LEU A 643 -39.34 -20.63 -2.32
CA LEU A 643 -40.80 -20.49 -2.33
C LEU A 643 -41.28 -19.55 -3.44
N THR A 644 -40.54 -18.46 -3.67
CA THR A 644 -40.86 -17.48 -4.72
C THR A 644 -40.75 -18.11 -6.11
N ASP A 645 -39.68 -18.85 -6.39
CA ASP A 645 -39.48 -19.55 -7.66
C ASP A 645 -40.60 -20.57 -7.90
N MET A 646 -40.95 -21.36 -6.87
CA MET A 646 -42.08 -22.29 -6.96
C MET A 646 -43.38 -21.58 -7.33
N VAL A 647 -43.71 -20.46 -6.67
CA VAL A 647 -44.95 -19.71 -6.94
C VAL A 647 -44.96 -19.11 -8.35
N LEU A 648 -43.85 -18.54 -8.81
CA LEU A 648 -43.75 -17.98 -10.16
C LEU A 648 -43.90 -19.07 -11.21
N SER A 649 -43.17 -20.17 -11.07
CA SER A 649 -43.26 -21.31 -11.98
C SER A 649 -44.65 -21.92 -12.03
N PHE A 650 -45.34 -22.01 -10.88
CA PHE A 650 -46.73 -22.46 -10.85
C PHE A 650 -47.67 -21.49 -11.57
N ASN A 651 -47.46 -20.18 -11.43
CA ASN A 651 -48.24 -19.18 -12.15
C ASN A 651 -47.99 -19.20 -13.66
N THR A 652 -46.76 -19.45 -14.11
CA THR A 652 -46.44 -19.65 -15.54
C THR A 652 -47.23 -20.83 -16.09
N ILE A 653 -47.21 -21.97 -15.40
CA ILE A 653 -48.01 -23.16 -15.76
C ILE A 653 -49.51 -22.87 -15.78
N LEU A 654 -50.03 -22.14 -14.79
CA LEU A 654 -51.45 -21.75 -14.75
C LEU A 654 -51.83 -20.75 -15.85
N ASN A 655 -50.89 -19.94 -16.33
CA ASN A 655 -51.17 -18.99 -17.40
C ASN A 655 -51.17 -19.66 -18.76
N GLU A 656 -50.29 -20.65 -18.95
CA GLU A 656 -50.31 -21.54 -20.11
C GLU A 656 -51.66 -22.27 -20.24
N ALA A 657 -52.24 -22.75 -19.14
CA ALA A 657 -53.51 -23.46 -19.12
C ALA A 657 -54.74 -22.56 -19.37
N ASP A 658 -54.84 -22.00 -20.57
CA ASP A 658 -55.92 -21.15 -21.03
C ASP A 658 -57.11 -21.91 -21.65
N GLY A 659 -56.90 -23.19 -22.01
CA GLY A 659 -57.90 -24.07 -22.58
C GLY A 659 -58.16 -23.84 -24.08
N ASP A 660 -57.37 -22.99 -24.75
CA ASP A 660 -57.48 -22.69 -26.18
C ASP A 660 -56.19 -23.08 -26.92
N LYS A 661 -56.26 -24.18 -27.68
CA LYS A 661 -55.16 -24.68 -28.52
C LYS A 661 -54.92 -23.87 -29.80
N THR A 662 -55.70 -22.80 -30.04
CA THR A 662 -55.73 -22.09 -31.33
C THR A 662 -55.16 -20.67 -31.26
N THR A 663 -55.02 -20.09 -30.07
CA THR A 663 -54.39 -18.79 -29.87
C THR A 663 -53.44 -18.87 -28.68
N ASP A 664 -52.15 -18.67 -28.93
CA ASP A 664 -51.18 -18.48 -27.84
C ASP A 664 -51.43 -17.09 -27.23
N LEU A 665 -52.07 -17.08 -26.06
CA LEU A 665 -52.43 -15.86 -25.35
C LEU A 665 -51.29 -15.34 -24.46
N THR A 666 -50.16 -16.06 -24.35
CA THR A 666 -49.10 -15.73 -23.39
C THR A 666 -47.75 -15.45 -24.06
N PRO A 667 -46.93 -14.50 -23.55
CA PRO A 667 -45.61 -14.24 -24.14
C PRO A 667 -44.51 -15.23 -23.72
N ILE A 668 -44.77 -16.16 -22.78
CA ILE A 668 -43.76 -17.01 -22.13
C ILE A 668 -44.35 -18.38 -21.78
N ASP A 669 -43.96 -19.40 -22.54
CA ASP A 669 -44.27 -20.80 -22.26
C ASP A 669 -43.52 -21.33 -21.01
N PRO A 670 -44.14 -22.21 -20.20
CA PRO A 670 -43.44 -22.94 -19.15
C PRO A 670 -42.28 -23.76 -19.71
N VAL A 671 -41.14 -23.67 -19.04
CA VAL A 671 -39.93 -24.43 -19.38
C VAL A 671 -39.66 -25.53 -18.36
N LYS A 672 -38.67 -26.37 -18.64
CA LYS A 672 -38.21 -27.43 -17.73
C LYS A 672 -38.02 -26.96 -16.29
N ALA A 673 -37.40 -25.79 -16.10
CA ALA A 673 -37.16 -25.23 -14.78
C ALA A 673 -38.46 -25.00 -14.00
N ASP A 674 -39.54 -24.59 -14.69
CA ASP A 674 -40.82 -24.34 -14.02
C ASP A 674 -41.42 -25.62 -13.44
N TYR A 675 -41.41 -26.69 -14.22
CA TYR A 675 -41.87 -28.01 -13.78
C TYR A 675 -41.04 -28.58 -12.63
N VAL A 676 -39.72 -28.37 -12.65
CA VAL A 676 -38.83 -28.77 -11.55
C VAL A 676 -39.12 -27.96 -10.29
N ASN A 677 -39.28 -26.64 -10.40
CA ASN A 677 -39.53 -25.73 -9.28
C ASN A 677 -40.85 -26.02 -8.56
N VAL A 678 -41.91 -26.39 -9.29
CA VAL A 678 -43.19 -26.80 -8.69
C VAL A 678 -43.14 -28.19 -8.07
N GLY A 679 -42.04 -28.93 -8.25
CA GLY A 679 -41.82 -30.24 -7.68
C GLY A 679 -42.50 -31.37 -8.46
N LEU A 680 -42.64 -31.25 -9.79
CA LEU A 680 -43.19 -32.33 -10.62
C LEU A 680 -42.50 -33.66 -10.33
N GLY A 681 -43.30 -34.71 -10.15
CA GLY A 681 -42.88 -36.04 -9.71
C GLY A 681 -42.93 -36.25 -8.19
N ASN A 682 -42.87 -35.20 -7.36
CA ASN A 682 -42.93 -35.36 -5.90
C ASN A 682 -44.30 -35.91 -5.47
N GLY A 683 -44.29 -36.92 -4.59
CA GLY A 683 -45.50 -37.61 -4.15
C GLY A 683 -46.08 -38.60 -5.17
N SER A 684 -45.50 -38.74 -6.36
CA SER A 684 -45.85 -39.76 -7.34
C SER A 684 -45.11 -41.07 -7.10
N ASN A 685 -45.78 -42.20 -7.30
CA ASN A 685 -45.15 -43.54 -7.28
C ASN A 685 -44.25 -43.81 -8.49
N VAL A 686 -44.36 -42.99 -9.55
CA VAL A 686 -43.53 -43.06 -10.77
C VAL A 686 -42.58 -41.87 -10.90
N LYS A 687 -42.15 -41.29 -9.76
CA LYS A 687 -41.26 -40.11 -9.74
C LYS A 687 -40.04 -40.27 -10.64
N ALA A 688 -39.35 -41.41 -10.60
CA ALA A 688 -38.14 -41.63 -11.39
C ALA A 688 -38.40 -41.55 -12.92
N ASP A 689 -39.55 -42.05 -13.36
CA ASP A 689 -39.94 -42.00 -14.78
C ASP A 689 -40.35 -40.57 -15.19
N ILE A 690 -41.02 -39.82 -14.29
CA ILE A 690 -41.32 -38.40 -14.48
C ILE A 690 -40.03 -37.57 -14.50
N ASP A 691 -39.10 -37.79 -13.58
CA ASP A 691 -37.81 -37.11 -13.56
C ASP A 691 -37.06 -37.32 -14.89
N LYS A 692 -37.09 -38.55 -15.43
CA LYS A 692 -36.54 -38.88 -16.75
C LYS A 692 -37.24 -38.12 -17.87
N MET A 693 -38.58 -38.11 -17.88
CA MET A 693 -39.38 -37.37 -18.87
C MET A 693 -39.05 -35.87 -18.87
N VAL A 694 -38.90 -35.25 -17.69
CA VAL A 694 -38.58 -33.82 -17.55
C VAL A 694 -37.16 -33.49 -18.04
N THR A 695 -36.27 -34.49 -18.15
CA THR A 695 -34.94 -34.26 -18.73
C THR A 695 -34.94 -34.16 -20.25
N ASP A 696 -36.01 -34.59 -20.92
CA ASP A 696 -36.18 -34.54 -22.37
C ASP A 696 -36.90 -33.24 -22.78
N ASP A 697 -36.21 -32.36 -23.51
CA ASP A 697 -36.75 -31.06 -23.93
C ASP A 697 -37.94 -31.19 -24.89
N HIS A 698 -38.01 -32.26 -25.69
CA HIS A 698 -39.13 -32.52 -26.61
C HIS A 698 -40.38 -32.91 -25.85
N LEU A 699 -40.25 -33.71 -24.79
CA LEU A 699 -41.38 -34.05 -23.92
C LEU A 699 -41.80 -32.91 -23.01
N VAL A 700 -40.88 -32.03 -22.60
CA VAL A 700 -41.26 -30.80 -21.90
C VAL A 700 -42.12 -29.91 -22.81
N LYS A 701 -41.78 -29.77 -24.10
CA LYS A 701 -42.64 -29.06 -25.07
C LYS A 701 -44.00 -29.73 -25.24
N LEU A 702 -44.03 -31.06 -25.34
CA LEU A 702 -45.29 -31.81 -25.40
C LEU A 702 -46.13 -31.59 -24.13
N PHE A 703 -45.49 -31.55 -22.96
CA PHE A 703 -46.18 -31.32 -21.70
C PHE A 703 -46.75 -29.91 -21.62
N THR A 704 -46.00 -28.92 -22.10
CA THR A 704 -46.50 -27.55 -22.26
C THR A 704 -47.71 -27.50 -23.19
N ASP A 705 -47.66 -28.12 -24.37
CA ASP A 705 -48.82 -28.18 -25.30
C ASP A 705 -50.03 -28.94 -24.70
N VAL A 706 -49.77 -29.96 -23.87
CA VAL A 706 -50.83 -30.63 -23.08
C VAL A 706 -51.48 -29.66 -22.12
N ILE A 707 -50.68 -28.87 -21.39
CA ILE A 707 -51.14 -27.89 -20.41
C ILE A 707 -51.91 -26.76 -21.08
N GLY A 708 -51.45 -26.25 -22.24
CA GLY A 708 -52.19 -25.26 -23.03
C GLY A 708 -53.60 -25.72 -23.40
N GLY A 709 -53.78 -27.02 -23.61
CA GLY A 709 -55.08 -27.65 -23.83
C GLY A 709 -55.97 -27.82 -22.59
N LYS A 710 -55.57 -27.38 -21.40
CA LYS A 710 -56.30 -27.52 -20.12
C LYS A 710 -56.82 -26.19 -19.61
N SER A 711 -57.90 -26.23 -18.82
CA SER A 711 -58.25 -25.09 -17.99
C SER A 711 -57.40 -25.04 -16.72
N LYS A 712 -57.24 -23.85 -16.14
CA LYS A 712 -56.51 -23.64 -14.88
C LYS A 712 -56.92 -24.60 -13.75
N ASP A 713 -58.21 -24.90 -13.63
CA ASP A 713 -58.73 -25.80 -12.60
C ASP A 713 -58.30 -27.26 -12.78
N GLN A 714 -57.79 -27.64 -13.95
CA GLN A 714 -57.31 -28.99 -14.24
C GLN A 714 -55.81 -29.14 -14.04
N VAL A 715 -55.10 -28.07 -13.65
CA VAL A 715 -53.66 -28.04 -13.42
C VAL A 715 -53.29 -27.21 -12.17
N ASN A 716 -54.25 -26.94 -11.28
CA ASN A 716 -54.06 -26.07 -10.10
C ASN A 716 -53.51 -26.82 -8.87
N THR A 717 -53.29 -28.13 -8.98
CA THR A 717 -52.59 -28.92 -7.97
C THR A 717 -51.40 -29.69 -8.55
N LEU A 718 -50.37 -29.92 -7.73
CA LEU A 718 -49.25 -30.79 -8.09
C LEU A 718 -49.70 -32.22 -8.44
N LYS A 719 -50.80 -32.68 -7.82
CA LYS A 719 -51.36 -33.99 -8.13
C LYS A 719 -51.84 -34.08 -9.58
N GLU A 720 -52.56 -33.07 -10.07
CA GLU A 720 -53.05 -33.03 -11.45
C GLU A 720 -51.90 -32.98 -12.46
N LEU A 721 -50.88 -32.16 -12.18
CA LEU A 721 -49.66 -32.11 -12.98
C LEU A 721 -48.95 -33.47 -13.01
N ASN A 722 -48.83 -34.13 -11.86
CA ASN A 722 -48.23 -35.46 -11.76
C ASN A 722 -49.04 -36.53 -12.51
N ASP A 723 -50.37 -36.46 -12.46
CA ASP A 723 -51.24 -37.40 -13.16
C ASP A 723 -51.04 -37.27 -14.68
N LEU A 724 -50.94 -36.05 -15.22
CA LEU A 724 -50.64 -35.79 -16.64
C LEU A 724 -49.21 -36.21 -17.01
N ALA A 725 -48.21 -35.83 -16.21
CA ALA A 725 -46.82 -36.20 -16.45
C ALA A 725 -46.59 -37.72 -16.36
N ALA A 726 -47.34 -38.42 -15.52
CA ALA A 726 -47.30 -39.88 -15.48
C ALA A 726 -47.78 -40.51 -16.79
N ILE A 727 -48.76 -39.92 -17.48
CA ILE A 727 -49.16 -40.37 -18.83
C ILE A 727 -48.02 -40.15 -19.82
N LEU A 728 -47.41 -38.95 -19.82
CA LEU A 728 -46.30 -38.64 -20.73
C LEU A 728 -45.04 -39.48 -20.45
N SER A 729 -44.76 -39.82 -19.19
CA SER A 729 -43.67 -40.75 -18.85
C SER A 729 -43.88 -42.15 -19.42
N ARG A 730 -45.15 -42.59 -19.58
CA ARG A 730 -45.47 -43.85 -20.28
C ARG A 730 -45.30 -43.72 -21.79
N ILE A 731 -45.56 -42.55 -22.37
CA ILE A 731 -45.23 -42.25 -23.78
C ILE A 731 -43.70 -42.30 -23.98
N GLN A 732 -42.91 -41.71 -23.10
CA GLN A 732 -41.44 -41.83 -23.13
C GLN A 732 -41.01 -43.31 -23.13
N GLN A 733 -41.57 -44.10 -22.21
CA GLN A 733 -41.23 -45.52 -22.11
C GLN A 733 -41.58 -46.31 -23.38
N LEU A 734 -42.66 -45.93 -24.08
CA LEU A 734 -43.02 -46.51 -25.38
C LEU A 734 -42.03 -46.11 -26.47
N VAL A 735 -41.63 -44.84 -26.54
CA VAL A 735 -40.62 -44.38 -27.52
C VAL A 735 -39.27 -45.07 -27.29
N ASP A 736 -38.91 -45.32 -26.03
CA ASP A 736 -37.69 -46.04 -25.65
C ASP A 736 -37.73 -47.54 -25.97
N LYS A 737 -38.90 -48.13 -26.28
CA LYS A 737 -38.98 -49.53 -26.69
C LYS A 737 -38.38 -49.69 -28.09
N THR A 738 -37.67 -50.80 -28.29
CA THR A 738 -37.15 -51.16 -29.61
C THR A 738 -38.31 -51.65 -30.48
N PRO A 739 -38.48 -51.15 -31.73
CA PRO A 739 -39.51 -51.65 -32.63
C PRO A 739 -39.30 -53.14 -32.91
N THR A 740 -40.18 -54.00 -32.39
CA THR A 740 -40.15 -55.43 -32.74
C THR A 740 -40.90 -55.64 -34.06
N PRO A 741 -40.32 -56.32 -35.07
CA PRO A 741 -40.90 -56.47 -36.40
C PRO A 741 -42.16 -57.37 -36.48
N SER A 742 -42.81 -57.71 -35.36
CA SER A 742 -43.96 -58.62 -35.33
C SER A 742 -45.28 -57.86 -35.29
N LYS A 743 -45.99 -57.80 -36.43
CA LYS A 743 -47.42 -57.44 -36.54
C LYS A 743 -48.34 -58.57 -36.02
N ALA A 744 -47.96 -59.27 -34.96
CA ALA A 744 -48.84 -60.26 -34.35
C ALA A 744 -49.92 -59.52 -33.55
N GLN A 745 -51.18 -59.73 -33.92
CA GLN A 745 -52.36 -58.97 -33.51
C GLN A 745 -52.64 -58.86 -31.99
N ASN A 746 -51.85 -59.45 -31.09
CA ASN A 746 -52.09 -59.45 -29.64
C ASN A 746 -50.80 -59.63 -28.81
N ASP A 747 -49.69 -58.97 -29.14
CA ASP A 747 -48.47 -59.07 -28.31
C ASP A 747 -48.57 -58.12 -27.10
N ASP A 748 -49.53 -58.41 -26.21
CA ASP A 748 -49.83 -57.61 -25.01
C ASP A 748 -48.59 -57.42 -24.11
N ALA A 749 -47.62 -58.33 -24.19
CA ALA A 749 -46.35 -58.29 -23.47
C ALA A 749 -45.50 -57.03 -23.76
N ASN A 750 -45.60 -56.43 -24.95
CA ASN A 750 -44.85 -55.22 -25.30
C ASN A 750 -45.39 -53.97 -24.58
N TYR A 751 -46.71 -53.92 -24.35
CA TYR A 751 -47.36 -52.80 -23.68
C TYR A 751 -47.48 -53.00 -22.17
N ASP A 752 -47.55 -54.26 -21.69
CA ASP A 752 -47.64 -54.62 -20.27
C ASP A 752 -46.32 -54.37 -19.51
N ALA A 753 -45.20 -54.22 -20.22
CA ALA A 753 -43.87 -53.92 -19.66
C ALA A 753 -43.60 -52.42 -19.48
N ILE A 754 -44.65 -51.59 -19.43
CA ILE A 754 -44.60 -50.14 -19.13
C ILE A 754 -44.96 -49.95 -17.65
N THR A 755 -44.17 -49.16 -16.93
CA THR A 755 -44.47 -48.82 -15.53
C THR A 755 -45.85 -48.18 -15.43
N ASN A 756 -46.67 -48.66 -14.48
CA ASN A 756 -48.05 -48.20 -14.25
C ASN A 756 -49.06 -48.55 -15.37
N GLY A 757 -48.72 -49.50 -16.23
CA GLY A 757 -49.65 -50.13 -17.18
C GLY A 757 -49.86 -49.36 -18.49
N ARG A 758 -50.60 -49.99 -19.40
CA ARG A 758 -50.83 -49.53 -20.78
C ARG A 758 -51.57 -48.19 -20.83
N LEU A 759 -51.37 -47.46 -21.92
CA LEU A 759 -52.21 -46.29 -22.21
C LEU A 759 -53.65 -46.72 -22.50
N THR A 760 -54.60 -46.01 -21.91
CA THR A 760 -56.04 -46.26 -21.99
C THR A 760 -56.75 -45.13 -22.73
N VAL A 761 -58.02 -45.34 -23.11
CA VAL A 761 -58.87 -44.25 -23.67
C VAL A 761 -58.90 -43.05 -22.73
N LYS A 762 -58.96 -43.30 -21.42
CA LYS A 762 -58.97 -42.24 -20.40
C LYS A 762 -57.66 -41.46 -20.42
N ASP A 763 -56.51 -42.10 -20.58
CA ASP A 763 -55.22 -41.41 -20.65
C ASP A 763 -55.16 -40.43 -21.84
N PHE A 764 -55.59 -40.86 -23.04
CA PHE A 764 -55.64 -39.96 -24.20
C PHE A 764 -56.65 -38.82 -24.01
N GLN A 765 -57.79 -39.10 -23.38
CA GLN A 765 -58.78 -38.08 -23.04
C GLN A 765 -58.25 -37.10 -21.98
N ASP A 766 -57.52 -37.59 -20.98
CA ASP A 766 -56.85 -36.79 -19.94
C ASP A 766 -55.73 -35.93 -20.54
N LEU A 767 -55.09 -36.32 -21.64
CA LEU A 767 -54.20 -35.45 -22.43
C LEU A 767 -54.95 -34.42 -23.29
N GLY A 768 -56.28 -34.50 -23.37
CA GLY A 768 -57.12 -33.56 -24.13
C GLY A 768 -57.23 -33.90 -25.62
N LEU A 769 -56.98 -35.14 -26.01
CA LEU A 769 -57.16 -35.62 -27.38
C LEU A 769 -58.62 -36.00 -27.65
N ASP A 770 -59.07 -35.84 -28.90
CA ASP A 770 -60.37 -36.34 -29.35
C ASP A 770 -60.31 -37.86 -29.51
N VAL A 771 -60.99 -38.55 -28.61
CA VAL A 771 -61.06 -40.02 -28.53
C VAL A 771 -62.33 -40.60 -29.15
N SER A 772 -63.09 -39.83 -29.93
CA SER A 772 -64.34 -40.28 -30.57
C SER A 772 -64.13 -41.55 -31.42
N ASN A 773 -62.97 -41.67 -32.07
CA ASN A 773 -62.60 -42.87 -32.82
C ASN A 773 -62.47 -44.12 -31.93
N PHE A 774 -62.00 -43.98 -30.69
CA PHE A 774 -61.98 -45.11 -29.75
C PHE A 774 -63.36 -45.43 -29.21
N LEU A 775 -64.18 -44.42 -28.92
CA LEU A 775 -65.51 -44.58 -28.32
C LEU A 775 -66.58 -45.04 -29.31
N SER A 776 -66.36 -44.89 -30.62
CA SER A 776 -67.26 -45.40 -31.67
C SER A 776 -67.30 -46.93 -31.77
N VAL A 777 -66.40 -47.63 -31.09
CA VAL A 777 -66.27 -49.10 -31.08
C VAL A 777 -66.08 -49.61 -29.64
N SER A 778 -66.26 -50.92 -29.43
CA SER A 778 -66.09 -51.55 -28.11
C SER A 778 -65.38 -52.90 -28.22
N GLY A 779 -64.95 -53.46 -27.08
CA GLY A 779 -64.30 -54.78 -27.03
C GLY A 779 -62.96 -54.81 -27.77
N SER A 780 -62.68 -55.91 -28.46
CA SER A 780 -61.38 -56.15 -29.13
C SER A 780 -61.02 -55.11 -30.18
N VAL A 781 -62.01 -54.54 -30.88
CA VAL A 781 -61.78 -53.51 -31.90
C VAL A 781 -61.27 -52.22 -31.27
N GLN A 782 -61.81 -51.83 -30.11
CA GLN A 782 -61.32 -50.66 -29.35
C GLN A 782 -59.88 -50.89 -28.88
N THR A 783 -59.59 -52.08 -28.33
CA THR A 783 -58.22 -52.47 -27.94
C THR A 783 -57.26 -52.42 -29.13
N HIS A 784 -57.66 -52.92 -30.30
CA HIS A 784 -56.81 -52.90 -31.50
C HIS A 784 -56.50 -51.48 -31.98
N ARG A 785 -57.48 -50.57 -31.92
CA ARG A 785 -57.24 -49.15 -32.24
C ARG A 785 -56.25 -48.50 -31.28
N ILE A 786 -56.36 -48.77 -29.98
CA ILE A 786 -55.41 -48.24 -28.96
C ILE A 786 -54.01 -48.82 -29.18
N ASN A 787 -53.89 -50.11 -29.46
CA ASN A 787 -52.62 -50.77 -29.76
C ASN A 787 -51.95 -50.18 -30.99
N ASN A 788 -52.72 -49.90 -32.04
CA ASN A 788 -52.21 -49.26 -33.23
C ASN A 788 -51.59 -47.88 -32.94
N VAL A 789 -52.18 -47.09 -32.04
CA VAL A 789 -51.59 -45.82 -31.60
C VAL A 789 -50.29 -46.04 -30.82
N MET A 790 -50.26 -47.01 -29.89
CA MET A 790 -49.04 -47.34 -29.15
C MET A 790 -47.92 -47.86 -30.07
N ASP A 791 -48.25 -48.65 -31.09
CA ASP A 791 -47.29 -49.12 -32.11
C ASP A 791 -46.72 -47.97 -32.92
N ASN A 792 -47.56 -47.00 -33.30
CA ASN A 792 -47.10 -45.80 -33.98
C ASN A 792 -46.15 -44.99 -33.10
N ILE A 793 -46.40 -44.91 -31.78
CA ILE A 793 -45.50 -44.25 -30.82
C ILE A 793 -44.17 -45.00 -30.70
N ILE A 794 -44.17 -46.33 -30.56
CA ILE A 794 -42.94 -47.15 -30.51
C ILE A 794 -42.13 -47.00 -31.80
N ALA A 795 -42.80 -46.95 -32.95
CA ALA A 795 -42.16 -46.84 -34.26
C ALA A 795 -41.40 -45.52 -34.45
N LEU A 796 -41.70 -44.49 -33.66
CA LEU A 796 -41.02 -43.20 -33.74
C LEU A 796 -39.54 -43.26 -33.40
N ASN A 797 -39.15 -44.08 -32.42
CA ASN A 797 -37.78 -44.23 -31.90
C ASN A 797 -37.05 -42.95 -31.44
N ASP A 798 -37.70 -41.79 -31.54
CA ASP A 798 -37.18 -40.46 -31.22
C ASP A 798 -38.33 -39.56 -30.73
N THR A 799 -38.14 -38.93 -29.57
CA THR A 799 -39.12 -38.03 -28.94
C THR A 799 -39.28 -36.73 -29.70
N ALA A 800 -38.32 -36.33 -30.53
CA ALA A 800 -38.38 -35.11 -31.34
C ALA A 800 -39.59 -35.04 -32.30
N VAL A 801 -40.20 -36.18 -32.60
CA VAL A 801 -41.37 -36.26 -33.50
C VAL A 801 -42.69 -35.97 -32.76
N ILE A 802 -42.70 -36.01 -31.42
CA ILE A 802 -43.89 -35.76 -30.58
C ILE A 802 -43.69 -34.56 -29.66
N GLU A 803 -43.36 -33.40 -30.22
CA GLU A 803 -43.34 -32.14 -29.44
C GLU A 803 -44.74 -31.55 -29.22
N GLN A 804 -45.76 -32.03 -29.94
CA GLN A 804 -47.12 -31.47 -29.91
C GLN A 804 -48.20 -32.56 -29.93
N LEU A 805 -49.31 -32.31 -29.23
CA LEU A 805 -50.52 -33.12 -29.16
C LEU A 805 -51.10 -33.44 -30.55
N ARG A 806 -50.94 -32.55 -31.54
CA ARG A 806 -51.41 -32.79 -32.92
C ARG A 806 -50.83 -34.06 -33.53
N THR A 807 -49.59 -34.44 -33.17
CA THR A 807 -48.96 -35.66 -33.67
C THR A 807 -49.69 -36.88 -33.12
N LEU A 808 -49.94 -36.92 -31.80
CA LEU A 808 -50.71 -37.99 -31.17
C LEU A 808 -52.15 -38.05 -31.71
N GLN A 809 -52.78 -36.89 -31.93
CA GLN A 809 -54.12 -36.82 -32.53
C GLN A 809 -54.15 -37.44 -33.94
N SER A 810 -53.10 -37.23 -34.75
CA SER A 810 -53.02 -37.82 -36.09
C SER A 810 -53.00 -39.35 -36.05
N TYR A 811 -52.34 -39.94 -35.05
CA TYR A 811 -52.34 -41.39 -34.86
C TYR A 811 -53.71 -41.90 -34.45
N ILE A 812 -54.41 -41.23 -33.54
CA ILE A 812 -55.80 -41.59 -33.19
C ILE A 812 -56.69 -41.51 -34.42
N ASN A 813 -56.56 -40.46 -35.24
CA ASN A 813 -57.34 -40.27 -36.46
C ASN A 813 -57.09 -41.37 -37.49
N SER A 814 -55.86 -41.89 -37.58
CA SER A 814 -55.52 -42.98 -38.50
C SER A 814 -56.21 -44.31 -38.19
N THR A 815 -56.75 -44.48 -36.98
CA THR A 815 -57.39 -45.74 -36.54
C THR A 815 -58.84 -45.92 -37.03
N ALA A 816 -59.46 -44.89 -37.61
CA ALA A 816 -60.89 -44.90 -37.98
C ALA A 816 -61.27 -46.03 -38.97
N GLY A 817 -60.34 -46.52 -39.77
CA GLY A 817 -60.55 -47.61 -40.73
C GLY A 817 -60.44 -49.03 -40.16
N ILE A 818 -60.03 -49.19 -38.89
CA ILE A 818 -59.84 -50.48 -38.24
C ILE A 818 -61.20 -50.98 -37.74
N ASN A 819 -61.77 -52.01 -38.37
CA ASN A 819 -63.13 -52.51 -38.07
C ASN A 819 -63.24 -54.01 -37.77
N ALA A 820 -62.13 -54.76 -37.76
CA ALA A 820 -62.08 -56.16 -37.36
C ALA A 820 -60.64 -56.58 -37.01
#